data_AF-A0A3Q1IR96-F1
#
_entry.id   AF-A0A3Q1IR96-F1
#
_cell.length_a   1.000
_cell.length_b   1.000
_cell.length_c   1.000
_cell.angle_alpha   90.00
_cell.angle_beta   90.00
_cell.angle_gamma   90.00
#
_symmetry.space_group_name_H-M   'P 1'
#
loop_
_entity.id
_entity.type
_entity.pdbx_description
1 polymer ?
#
loop_
_entity_poly.entity_id
_entity_poly.type
_entity_poly.pdbx_seq_one_letter_code
_entity_poly.pdbx_strand_id
1 'polypeptide(L)'
;MLIKCYLNNYNGVIKATLPSADSVPCSSRCRAQQWRESAPGVPAARSSPLNSNPRALYQHLIPVSICLKMAANAGSMFQYWKRFDLQQLQKELDATATQLANRQDESEQSRKKLIDLSREFKKNTPEDLRKQVAPLLKSFQGEIDALSKRSKEAEAAFLNVYKKIIDVPDPVPVLELAQQLQLKLQRMHDIETENTKLRETLEDYNKEFAEVKNQEVTIKALKEKIREYEQSLKNQAENLAQEKQLQLHNDYAEKERKLQESQDSMSSRLEEAEHKVQSLQSALETTQAELFDLKTKYDEESTAKADEIEMVMTDLERANQRAEAAQGEAESLREQLSLSNQSLQLSSPAKADPNTEQAAEVASHSSLEAELRAKERETAQLVEDVQRLQASLTKLRETTSSQITQLEDQLSSKTAILKELEEKLQKQADYEEVKKELSILKSMEFGTSDSVQDSSKPLEVLLLERNRSLQSESAALRIANTDLSGRYAQLQMEFSAAVRTSAEQKELILKLEHDLSTIQTMSSLPRPDADGSEVSNMGNIPEPVKEATAMFTGSGVSSHPELPPGQMDSLLSIISSQRERFRSRNQELEAENRSMQQTMQALQSELDSLRADNIKLYEKIKFLQSYPGRAGGSDDTVMRYSSQYEERLDPFASFSKKERQRRYLSLSPWDKATLSLGRVILSNKMARTVAFFYTLFLHCLVFLVLYKTAWSESIGRDCSAFCAKKYADHLHRFHENDQNL
;
A
#
# COMPACT_ATOMS: atom_id res chain seq x y z
N MET A 1 -55.34 -24.08 -37.02
CA MET A 1 -55.81 -23.15 -35.98
C MET A 1 -54.62 -22.27 -35.59
N LEU A 2 -54.63 -20.97 -35.93
CA LEU A 2 -55.19 -19.84 -35.16
C LEU A 2 -54.40 -19.56 -33.85
N ILE A 3 -53.93 -18.35 -33.47
CA ILE A 3 -53.63 -17.03 -34.11
C ILE A 3 -53.12 -16.10 -32.95
N LYS A 4 -52.28 -15.05 -33.00
CA LYS A 4 -51.27 -14.36 -33.88
C LYS A 4 -50.46 -13.41 -32.91
N CYS A 5 -49.39 -12.65 -33.20
CA CYS A 5 -48.56 -12.35 -34.38
C CYS A 5 -47.16 -11.82 -33.97
N TYR A 6 -46.12 -12.11 -34.77
CA TYR A 6 -45.01 -11.24 -35.24
C TYR A 6 -44.37 -10.12 -34.38
N LEU A 7 -43.04 -10.25 -34.19
CA LEU A 7 -42.05 -9.18 -34.38
C LEU A 7 -41.92 -8.82 -35.88
N ASN A 8 -41.60 -7.56 -36.22
CA ASN A 8 -40.44 -7.16 -37.08
C ASN A 8 -40.53 -5.73 -37.64
N ASN A 9 -39.36 -5.27 -38.14
CA ASN A 9 -39.13 -4.22 -39.16
C ASN A 9 -39.25 -2.73 -38.74
N TYR A 10 -38.52 -1.78 -39.36
CA TYR A 10 -37.46 -1.87 -40.39
C TYR A 10 -36.34 -0.83 -40.15
N ASN A 11 -35.15 -1.06 -40.70
CA ASN A 11 -34.00 -0.14 -40.67
C ASN A 11 -34.08 1.00 -41.71
N GLY A 12 -33.70 2.22 -41.27
CA GLY A 12 -32.84 3.16 -42.02
C GLY A 12 -33.46 4.11 -43.05
N VAL A 13 -32.87 5.32 -43.14
CA VAL A 13 -32.45 6.06 -44.37
C VAL A 13 -31.68 7.33 -43.96
N ILE A 14 -30.89 7.90 -44.88
CA ILE A 14 -29.86 8.95 -44.68
C ILE A 14 -30.25 10.26 -45.43
N LYS A 15 -29.55 11.37 -45.14
CA LYS A 15 -29.34 12.64 -45.91
C LYS A 15 -30.14 13.92 -45.54
N ALA A 16 -29.52 14.71 -44.65
CA ALA A 16 -29.06 16.10 -44.82
C ALA A 16 -29.82 17.12 -45.71
N THR A 17 -30.10 18.29 -45.11
CA THR A 17 -29.89 19.63 -45.73
C THR A 17 -29.56 20.69 -44.66
N LEU A 18 -28.75 21.69 -45.04
CA LEU A 18 -28.45 22.94 -44.32
C LEU A 18 -29.29 24.09 -44.95
N PRO A 19 -29.57 25.20 -44.23
CA PRO A 19 -28.64 26.34 -44.24
C PRO A 19 -28.52 27.13 -42.91
N SER A 20 -27.61 28.11 -42.93
CA SER A 20 -27.23 29.06 -41.87
C SER A 20 -28.17 30.28 -41.72
N ALA A 21 -28.20 30.90 -40.53
CA ALA A 21 -27.81 32.31 -40.32
C ALA A 21 -27.90 32.78 -38.84
N ASP A 22 -26.77 33.25 -38.32
CA ASP A 22 -26.51 34.47 -37.51
C ASP A 22 -27.33 34.93 -36.28
N SER A 23 -26.59 35.73 -35.48
CA SER A 23 -27.00 36.64 -34.40
C SER A 23 -27.16 36.07 -32.97
N VAL A 24 -26.90 36.94 -31.99
CA VAL A 24 -26.48 36.57 -30.61
C VAL A 24 -27.40 37.25 -29.55
N PRO A 25 -27.13 37.20 -28.23
CA PRO A 25 -27.98 36.47 -27.30
C PRO A 25 -28.90 37.36 -26.44
N CYS A 26 -29.99 36.80 -25.90
CA CYS A 26 -30.51 37.29 -24.62
C CYS A 26 -31.33 36.28 -23.80
N SER A 27 -31.21 36.44 -22.47
CA SER A 27 -32.05 35.98 -21.37
C SER A 27 -33.43 35.38 -21.69
N SER A 28 -33.72 34.18 -21.15
CA SER A 28 -35.10 33.79 -20.82
C SER A 28 -35.20 32.83 -19.63
N ARG A 29 -35.70 33.39 -18.51
CA ARG A 29 -36.04 32.68 -17.26
C ARG A 29 -37.54 32.39 -17.22
N CYS A 30 -38.02 31.22 -17.66
CA CYS A 30 -39.42 30.83 -17.41
C CYS A 30 -39.77 29.32 -17.50
N ARG A 31 -40.39 28.84 -16.42
CA ARG A 31 -41.75 28.25 -16.40
C ARG A 31 -42.00 26.93 -17.16
N ALA A 32 -42.22 25.87 -16.37
CA ALA A 32 -43.15 24.79 -16.72
C ALA A 32 -44.13 24.56 -15.54
N GLN A 33 -45.40 24.89 -15.77
CA GLN A 33 -46.54 24.22 -15.12
C GLN A 33 -46.83 22.96 -15.98
N GLN A 34 -47.67 21.98 -15.61
CA GLN A 34 -49.09 22.07 -15.24
C GLN A 34 -49.61 20.64 -14.93
N TRP A 35 -50.88 20.49 -14.51
CA TRP A 35 -51.63 19.22 -14.32
C TRP A 35 -51.19 18.41 -13.06
N ARG A 36 -51.97 18.21 -11.97
CA ARG A 36 -53.44 18.19 -11.74
C ARG A 36 -54.16 17.18 -12.67
N GLU A 37 -55.00 16.24 -12.23
CA GLU A 37 -55.93 16.24 -11.09
C GLU A 37 -56.17 14.84 -10.49
N SER A 38 -56.57 14.76 -9.22
CA SER A 38 -57.61 13.84 -8.69
C SER A 38 -57.91 14.17 -7.22
N ALA A 39 -59.20 14.29 -6.88
CA ALA A 39 -59.76 14.49 -5.54
C ALA A 39 -61.14 13.78 -5.49
N PRO A 40 -61.76 13.47 -4.32
CA PRO A 40 -62.33 14.51 -3.44
C PRO A 40 -62.22 14.24 -1.92
N GLY A 41 -62.55 15.25 -1.09
CA GLY A 41 -62.56 15.14 0.38
C GLY A 41 -62.74 16.49 1.10
N VAL A 42 -63.96 17.03 1.06
CA VAL A 42 -64.39 18.35 1.59
C VAL A 42 -65.21 18.12 2.89
N PRO A 43 -65.22 19.00 3.92
CA PRO A 43 -65.04 20.46 3.85
C PRO A 43 -64.04 21.13 4.80
N ALA A 44 -63.68 22.37 4.46
CA ALA A 44 -63.13 23.37 5.38
C ALA A 44 -64.23 24.37 5.79
N ALA A 45 -64.18 24.84 7.05
CA ALA A 45 -64.93 26.00 7.52
C ALA A 45 -63.99 27.21 7.67
N ARG A 46 -64.49 28.43 7.43
CA ARG A 46 -63.69 29.66 7.40
C ARG A 46 -63.45 30.24 8.80
N SER A 47 -62.25 30.78 9.02
CA SER A 47 -62.03 31.97 9.85
C SER A 47 -60.88 32.82 9.27
N SER A 48 -60.91 34.13 9.56
CA SER A 48 -60.06 35.13 8.89
C SER A 48 -58.62 35.21 9.45
N PRO A 49 -57.63 35.67 8.67
CA PRO A 49 -56.26 35.83 9.14
C PRO A 49 -56.12 37.04 10.08
N LEU A 50 -56.06 36.78 11.39
CA LEU A 50 -55.61 37.78 12.37
C LEU A 50 -54.08 37.80 12.45
N ASN A 51 -53.49 38.88 11.93
CA ASN A 51 -52.06 39.17 12.02
C ASN A 51 -51.62 39.28 13.49
N SER A 52 -51.01 38.22 14.03
CA SER A 52 -50.49 38.17 15.39
C SER A 52 -49.03 37.71 15.38
N ASN A 53 -48.14 38.58 15.86
CA ASN A 53 -46.69 38.42 15.78
C ASN A 53 -46.19 37.36 16.78
N PRO A 54 -45.58 36.23 16.34
CA PRO A 54 -45.14 35.16 17.25
C PRO A 54 -44.08 35.58 18.29
N ARG A 55 -43.36 36.68 18.07
CA ARG A 55 -42.33 37.17 19.00
C ARG A 55 -42.88 37.81 20.28
N ALA A 56 -44.16 38.15 20.35
CA ALA A 56 -44.72 38.90 21.49
C ALA A 56 -44.93 38.07 22.78
N LEU A 57 -44.94 36.74 22.70
CA LEU A 57 -45.22 35.86 23.86
C LEU A 57 -43.97 35.46 24.67
N TYR A 58 -42.77 35.88 24.25
CA TYR A 58 -41.50 35.58 24.95
C TYR A 58 -41.09 36.63 26.02
N GLN A 59 -41.96 37.61 26.31
CA GLN A 59 -41.65 38.71 27.25
C GLN A 59 -41.71 38.29 28.74
N HIS A 60 -42.19 37.09 29.07
CA HIS A 60 -42.26 36.55 30.43
C HIS A 60 -41.42 35.28 30.61
N LEU A 61 -40.12 35.40 30.29
CA LEU A 61 -39.09 34.47 30.70
C LEU A 61 -38.91 34.50 32.24
N ILE A 62 -39.77 33.77 32.95
CA ILE A 62 -39.47 33.30 34.30
C ILE A 62 -38.21 32.42 34.17
N PRO A 63 -37.10 32.74 34.88
CA PRO A 63 -35.88 31.95 34.78
C PRO A 63 -36.13 30.47 35.03
N VAL A 64 -35.47 29.59 34.25
CA VAL A 64 -35.62 28.13 34.35
C VAL A 64 -35.42 27.61 35.78
N SER A 65 -34.53 28.25 36.56
CA SER A 65 -34.34 27.97 38.00
C SER A 65 -35.59 28.20 38.86
N ILE A 66 -36.40 29.21 38.57
CA ILE A 66 -37.65 29.50 39.28
C ILE A 66 -38.74 28.49 38.87
N CYS A 67 -38.85 28.15 37.58
CA CYS A 67 -39.74 27.09 37.13
C CYS A 67 -39.39 25.73 37.76
N LEU A 68 -38.11 25.35 37.85
CA LEU A 68 -37.68 24.12 38.54
C LEU A 68 -37.99 24.17 40.05
N LYS A 69 -37.80 25.31 40.72
CA LYS A 69 -38.17 25.46 42.14
C LYS A 69 -39.68 25.34 42.36
N MET A 70 -40.50 25.95 41.49
CA MET A 70 -41.95 25.80 41.54
C MET A 70 -42.39 24.36 41.22
N ALA A 71 -41.74 23.67 40.28
CA ALA A 71 -42.00 22.28 39.94
C ALA A 71 -41.66 21.31 41.09
N ALA A 72 -40.50 21.49 41.73
CA ALA A 72 -40.10 20.73 42.91
C ALA A 72 -41.09 20.93 44.07
N ASN A 73 -41.52 22.17 44.29
CA ASN A 73 -42.54 22.50 45.29
C ASN A 73 -43.92 21.90 44.94
N ALA A 74 -44.33 21.89 43.67
CA ALA A 74 -45.60 21.28 43.26
C ALA A 74 -45.59 19.76 43.51
N GLY A 75 -44.49 19.08 43.18
CA GLY A 75 -44.32 17.64 43.45
C GLY A 75 -44.29 17.30 44.93
N SER A 76 -43.64 18.10 45.78
CA SER A 76 -43.61 17.88 47.23
C SER A 76 -44.94 18.23 47.89
N MET A 77 -45.63 19.29 47.46
CA MET A 77 -46.99 19.63 47.92
C MET A 77 -48.00 18.54 47.58
N PHE A 78 -47.96 17.97 46.36
CA PHE A 78 -48.81 16.84 45.99
C PHE A 78 -48.57 15.63 46.92
N GLN A 79 -47.31 15.27 47.16
CA GLN A 79 -46.96 14.17 48.05
C GLN A 79 -47.32 14.45 49.52
N TYR A 80 -47.27 15.70 49.97
CA TYR A 80 -47.72 16.10 51.31
C TYR A 80 -49.23 15.94 51.45
N TRP A 81 -50.02 16.59 50.59
CA TRP A 81 -51.49 16.56 50.68
C TRP A 81 -52.07 15.15 50.48
N LYS A 82 -51.46 14.34 49.61
CA LYS A 82 -51.82 12.93 49.41
C LYS A 82 -51.52 12.03 50.62
N ARG A 83 -50.61 12.44 51.53
CA ARG A 83 -50.33 11.75 52.80
C ARG A 83 -51.11 12.33 53.98
N PHE A 84 -51.52 13.59 53.88
CA PHE A 84 -52.34 14.27 54.88
C PHE A 84 -53.79 13.76 54.88
N ASP A 85 -54.28 13.30 53.71
CA ASP A 85 -55.63 12.74 53.50
C ASP A 85 -56.74 13.58 54.16
N LEU A 86 -56.97 14.77 53.58
CA LEU A 86 -58.00 15.69 54.03
C LEU A 86 -59.39 15.02 54.05
N GLN A 87 -59.67 14.08 53.13
CA GLN A 87 -60.95 13.37 53.09
C GLN A 87 -61.13 12.42 54.27
N GLN A 88 -60.06 11.76 54.73
CA GLN A 88 -60.10 10.93 55.95
C GLN A 88 -60.26 11.81 57.20
N LEU A 89 -59.50 12.90 57.30
CA LEU A 89 -59.62 13.86 58.41
C LEU A 89 -61.03 14.48 58.49
N GLN A 90 -61.65 14.82 57.35
CA GLN A 90 -63.02 15.33 57.29
C GLN A 90 -64.02 14.32 57.87
N LYS A 91 -63.96 13.04 57.47
CA LYS A 91 -64.83 11.96 58.00
C LYS A 91 -64.65 11.74 59.50
N GLU A 92 -63.42 11.83 60.01
CA GLU A 92 -63.12 11.70 61.43
C GLU A 92 -63.67 12.88 62.24
N LEU A 93 -63.62 14.09 61.68
CA LEU A 93 -64.23 15.29 62.27
C LEU A 93 -65.77 15.25 62.21
N ASP A 94 -66.38 14.78 61.12
CA ASP A 94 -67.84 14.55 61.00
C ASP A 94 -68.34 13.57 62.07
N ALA A 95 -67.65 12.44 62.21
CA ALA A 95 -67.96 11.42 63.21
C ALA A 95 -67.81 11.98 64.63
N THR A 96 -66.76 12.76 64.88
CA THR A 96 -66.52 13.42 66.18
C THR A 96 -67.59 14.47 66.48
N ALA A 97 -67.98 15.31 65.52
CA ALA A 97 -69.05 16.29 65.66
C ALA A 97 -70.41 15.62 65.94
N THR A 98 -70.69 14.49 65.28
CA THR A 98 -71.90 13.69 65.52
C THR A 98 -71.93 13.09 66.93
N GLN A 99 -70.82 12.54 67.40
CA GLN A 99 -70.69 12.05 68.79
C GLN A 99 -70.79 13.20 69.82
N LEU A 100 -70.31 14.39 69.48
CA LEU A 100 -70.36 15.56 70.34
C LEU A 100 -71.80 16.04 70.55
N ALA A 101 -72.62 16.08 69.50
CA ALA A 101 -74.04 16.41 69.60
C ALA A 101 -74.79 15.42 70.52
N ASN A 102 -74.58 14.11 70.33
CA ASN A 102 -75.17 13.08 71.20
C ASN A 102 -74.76 13.27 72.67
N ARG A 103 -73.49 13.62 72.94
CA ARG A 103 -73.00 13.89 74.30
C ARG A 103 -73.53 15.19 74.90
N GLN A 104 -73.84 16.20 74.09
CA GLN A 104 -74.53 17.40 74.56
C GLN A 104 -75.94 17.03 75.06
N ASP A 105 -76.71 16.27 74.29
CA ASP A 105 -78.05 15.80 74.69
C ASP A 105 -78.00 14.90 75.94
N GLU A 106 -77.07 13.94 76.00
CA GLU A 106 -76.87 13.09 77.19
C GLU A 106 -76.51 13.91 78.43
N SER A 107 -75.65 14.92 78.28
CA SER A 107 -75.21 15.81 79.37
C SER A 107 -76.36 16.67 79.89
N GLU A 108 -77.16 17.28 79.01
CA GLU A 108 -78.31 18.10 79.42
C GLU A 108 -79.41 17.25 80.07
N GLN A 109 -79.70 16.06 79.54
CA GLN A 109 -80.60 15.10 80.18
C GLN A 109 -80.10 14.66 81.56
N SER A 110 -78.79 14.43 81.71
CA SER A 110 -78.19 14.01 82.98
C SER A 110 -78.18 15.14 84.01
N ARG A 111 -77.88 16.38 83.61
CA ARG A 111 -77.98 17.58 84.44
C ARG A 111 -79.43 17.80 84.91
N LYS A 112 -80.42 17.58 84.04
CA LYS A 112 -81.85 17.62 84.42
C LYS A 112 -82.20 16.55 85.47
N LYS A 113 -81.83 15.29 85.24
CA LYS A 113 -82.03 14.18 86.20
C LYS A 113 -81.41 14.49 87.57
N LEU A 114 -80.21 15.07 87.62
CA LEU A 114 -79.54 15.48 88.85
C LEU A 114 -80.28 16.62 89.58
N ILE A 115 -80.83 17.60 88.85
CA ILE A 115 -81.64 18.69 89.43
C ILE A 115 -82.93 18.13 90.06
N ASP A 116 -83.59 17.20 89.38
CA ASP A 116 -84.84 16.58 89.87
C ASP A 116 -84.57 15.67 91.09
N LEU A 117 -83.51 14.86 91.08
CA LEU A 117 -83.06 14.09 92.25
C LEU A 117 -82.67 15.00 93.44
N SER A 118 -81.96 16.11 93.18
CA SER A 118 -81.60 17.11 94.19
C SER A 118 -82.83 17.78 94.82
N ARG A 119 -83.92 17.92 94.05
CA ARG A 119 -85.20 18.45 94.53
C ARG A 119 -85.95 17.44 95.41
N GLU A 120 -86.06 16.19 94.97
CA GLU A 120 -86.76 15.14 95.71
C GLU A 120 -86.01 14.78 97.01
N PHE A 121 -84.67 14.77 96.98
CA PHE A 121 -83.85 14.65 98.20
C PHE A 121 -84.16 15.76 99.22
N LYS A 122 -84.19 17.04 98.80
CA LYS A 122 -84.47 18.18 99.70
C LYS A 122 -85.87 18.10 100.33
N LYS A 123 -86.85 17.60 99.58
CA LYS A 123 -88.24 17.40 100.01
C LYS A 123 -88.36 16.29 101.06
N ASN A 124 -87.71 15.15 100.85
CA ASN A 124 -87.90 13.94 101.66
C ASN A 124 -86.91 13.81 102.85
N THR A 125 -85.96 14.75 103.00
CA THR A 125 -84.93 14.75 104.06
C THR A 125 -85.34 15.63 105.26
N PRO A 126 -85.13 15.20 106.53
CA PRO A 126 -85.39 16.02 107.71
C PRO A 126 -84.53 17.30 107.77
N GLU A 127 -85.04 18.32 108.46
CA GLU A 127 -84.54 19.69 108.30
C GLU A 127 -83.09 19.91 108.75
N ASP A 128 -82.65 19.27 109.84
CA ASP A 128 -81.29 19.52 110.35
C ASP A 128 -80.21 18.86 109.50
N LEU A 129 -80.50 17.69 108.91
CA LEU A 129 -79.66 17.10 107.88
C LEU A 129 -79.69 17.94 106.59
N ARG A 130 -80.84 18.52 106.24
CA ARG A 130 -80.96 19.47 105.11
C ARG A 130 -80.08 20.71 105.31
N LYS A 131 -79.99 21.25 106.55
CA LYS A 131 -79.09 22.38 106.90
C LYS A 131 -77.62 22.01 106.72
N GLN A 132 -77.20 20.82 107.16
CA GLN A 132 -75.81 20.33 107.04
C GLN A 132 -75.41 20.03 105.58
N VAL A 133 -76.31 19.46 104.78
CA VAL A 133 -76.03 19.02 103.39
C VAL A 133 -76.20 20.15 102.36
N ALA A 134 -76.93 21.22 102.67
CA ALA A 134 -77.17 22.32 101.73
C ALA A 134 -75.89 23.05 101.22
N PRO A 135 -74.84 23.31 102.03
CA PRO A 135 -73.58 23.86 101.55
C PRO A 135 -72.86 22.92 100.56
N LEU A 136 -72.86 21.62 100.86
CA LEU A 136 -72.24 20.60 100.02
C LEU A 136 -72.95 20.49 98.66
N LEU A 137 -74.29 20.48 98.64
CA LEU A 137 -75.07 20.50 97.40
C LEU A 137 -74.86 21.78 96.59
N LYS A 138 -74.65 22.94 97.24
CA LYS A 138 -74.28 24.19 96.53
C LYS A 138 -72.88 24.11 95.92
N SER A 139 -71.92 23.51 96.62
CA SER A 139 -70.56 23.32 96.10
C SER A 139 -70.54 22.37 94.89
N PHE A 140 -71.21 21.21 94.97
CA PHE A 140 -71.36 20.31 93.82
C PHE A 140 -72.09 20.97 92.64
N GLN A 141 -73.15 21.74 92.88
CA GLN A 141 -73.83 22.50 91.82
C GLN A 141 -72.87 23.48 91.14
N GLY A 142 -72.06 24.21 91.90
CA GLY A 142 -71.06 25.15 91.38
C GLY A 142 -70.01 24.47 90.49
N GLU A 143 -69.46 23.33 90.90
CA GLU A 143 -68.48 22.60 90.09
C GLU A 143 -69.12 21.96 88.85
N ILE A 144 -70.34 21.41 88.96
CA ILE A 144 -71.10 20.90 87.81
C ILE A 144 -71.38 22.00 86.78
N ASP A 145 -71.75 23.20 87.22
CA ASP A 145 -71.99 24.33 86.32
C ASP A 145 -70.69 24.91 85.73
N ALA A 146 -69.60 24.94 86.49
CA ALA A 146 -68.27 25.33 86.00
C ALA A 146 -67.69 24.30 85.01
N LEU A 147 -67.93 23.00 85.23
CA LEU A 147 -67.59 21.93 84.29
C LEU A 147 -68.45 22.01 83.03
N SER A 148 -69.77 22.19 83.17
CA SER A 148 -70.70 22.37 82.05
C SER A 148 -70.30 23.57 81.17
N LYS A 149 -69.88 24.68 81.79
CA LYS A 149 -69.38 25.86 81.07
C LYS A 149 -68.10 25.55 80.28
N ARG A 150 -67.08 24.96 80.94
CA ARG A 150 -65.81 24.56 80.28
C ARG A 150 -66.05 23.60 79.11
N SER A 151 -66.96 22.64 79.28
CA SER A 151 -67.35 21.69 78.23
C SER A 151 -67.93 22.43 77.03
N LYS A 152 -68.95 23.29 77.23
CA LYS A 152 -69.58 24.06 76.15
C LYS A 152 -68.63 25.05 75.45
N GLU A 153 -67.66 25.61 76.17
CA GLU A 153 -66.62 26.46 75.58
C GLU A 153 -65.66 25.65 74.71
N ALA A 154 -65.25 24.45 75.13
CA ALA A 154 -64.42 23.54 74.33
C ALA A 154 -65.18 22.96 73.12
N GLU A 155 -66.44 22.58 73.29
CA GLU A 155 -67.35 22.13 72.24
C GLU A 155 -67.53 23.21 71.15
N ALA A 156 -67.78 24.46 71.56
CA ALA A 156 -67.92 25.58 70.64
C ALA A 156 -66.61 25.89 69.89
N ALA A 157 -65.45 25.76 70.56
CA ALA A 157 -64.14 25.90 69.92
C ALA A 157 -63.89 24.81 68.86
N PHE A 158 -64.18 23.54 69.18
CA PHE A 158 -64.11 22.44 68.22
C PHE A 158 -65.02 22.67 67.01
N LEU A 159 -66.30 23.01 67.23
CA LEU A 159 -67.27 23.24 66.16
C LEU A 159 -66.93 24.44 65.26
N ASN A 160 -66.17 25.43 65.76
CA ASN A 160 -65.64 26.55 64.97
C ASN A 160 -64.50 26.12 64.04
N VAL A 161 -63.62 25.23 64.51
CA VAL A 161 -62.53 24.65 63.69
C VAL A 161 -63.10 23.68 62.65
N TYR A 162 -63.98 22.76 63.06
CA TYR A 162 -64.66 21.79 62.20
C TYR A 162 -65.32 22.45 60.99
N LYS A 163 -66.15 23.49 61.20
CA LYS A 163 -66.81 24.24 60.12
C LYS A 163 -65.86 24.86 59.10
N LYS A 164 -64.61 25.15 59.48
CA LYS A 164 -63.59 25.72 58.57
C LYS A 164 -62.80 24.67 57.80
N ILE A 165 -62.93 23.39 58.14
CA ILE A 165 -62.21 22.27 57.53
C ILE A 165 -63.14 21.43 56.65
N ILE A 166 -64.41 21.26 57.02
CA ILE A 166 -65.35 20.42 56.28
C ILE A 166 -65.72 20.99 54.89
N ASP A 167 -65.83 22.31 54.78
CA ASP A 167 -66.14 23.00 53.50
C ASP A 167 -64.92 23.12 52.55
N VAL A 168 -63.74 22.61 52.94
CA VAL A 168 -62.51 22.74 52.14
C VAL A 168 -62.43 21.65 51.07
N PRO A 169 -62.36 21.99 49.77
CA PRO A 169 -62.19 21.00 48.71
C PRO A 169 -60.78 20.38 48.74
N ASP A 170 -60.70 19.09 48.44
CA ASP A 170 -59.44 18.34 48.35
C ASP A 170 -58.50 18.94 47.27
N PRO A 171 -57.28 19.40 47.63
CA PRO A 171 -56.33 19.95 46.66
C PRO A 171 -55.59 18.86 45.85
N VAL A 172 -55.64 17.58 46.24
CA VAL A 172 -54.86 16.49 45.63
C VAL A 172 -55.13 16.34 44.12
N PRO A 173 -56.38 16.36 43.60
CA PRO A 173 -56.64 16.22 42.16
C PRO A 173 -56.10 17.37 41.31
N VAL A 174 -56.11 18.61 41.84
CA VAL A 174 -55.58 19.80 41.15
C VAL A 174 -54.05 19.75 41.11
N LEU A 175 -53.43 19.35 42.22
CA LEU A 175 -51.98 19.15 42.33
C LEU A 175 -51.50 17.99 41.44
N GLU A 176 -52.29 16.93 41.28
CA GLU A 176 -51.98 15.83 40.35
C GLU A 176 -51.98 16.32 38.89
N LEU A 177 -53.02 17.05 38.47
CA LEU A 177 -53.08 17.62 37.12
C LEU A 177 -51.92 18.58 36.85
N ALA A 178 -51.55 19.41 37.84
CA ALA A 178 -50.37 20.28 37.75
C ALA A 178 -49.07 19.48 37.58
N GLN A 179 -48.89 18.39 38.35
CA GLN A 179 -47.73 17.50 38.20
C GLN A 179 -47.71 16.81 36.82
N GLN A 180 -48.85 16.33 36.33
CA GLN A 180 -48.95 15.71 35.00
C GLN A 180 -48.65 16.71 33.87
N LEU A 181 -49.07 17.97 33.99
CA LEU A 181 -48.75 19.04 33.05
C LEU A 181 -47.25 19.39 33.09
N GLN A 182 -46.65 19.51 34.27
CA GLN A 182 -45.21 19.74 34.43
C GLN A 182 -44.39 18.62 33.78
N LEU A 183 -44.79 17.36 33.97
CA LEU A 183 -44.15 16.20 33.34
C LEU A 183 -44.38 16.10 31.81
N LYS A 184 -45.33 16.84 31.24
CA LYS A 184 -45.50 17.01 29.79
C LYS A 184 -44.63 18.14 29.26
N LEU A 185 -44.58 19.27 29.98
CA LEU A 185 -43.76 20.43 29.65
C LEU A 185 -42.26 20.08 29.64
N GLN A 186 -41.77 19.36 30.66
CA GLN A 186 -40.39 18.88 30.71
C GLN A 186 -40.04 18.07 29.45
N ARG A 187 -40.82 17.03 29.13
CA ARG A 187 -40.60 16.20 27.95
C ARG A 187 -40.69 16.97 26.63
N MET A 188 -41.57 17.97 26.54
CA MET A 188 -41.67 18.83 25.35
C MET A 188 -40.40 19.69 25.18
N HIS A 189 -39.85 20.23 26.27
CA HIS A 189 -38.59 20.95 26.24
C HIS A 189 -37.40 20.02 25.92
N ASP A 190 -37.35 18.82 26.52
CA ASP A 190 -36.30 17.84 26.24
C ASP A 190 -36.25 17.51 24.73
N ILE A 191 -37.41 17.21 24.12
CA ILE A 191 -37.59 16.96 22.68
C ILE A 191 -37.25 18.21 21.83
N GLU A 192 -37.58 19.41 22.29
CA GLU A 192 -37.21 20.66 21.61
C GLU A 192 -35.69 20.83 21.55
N THR A 193 -34.97 20.58 22.65
CA THR A 193 -33.48 20.64 22.66
C THR A 193 -32.82 19.51 21.88
N GLU A 194 -33.48 18.36 21.71
CA GLU A 194 -33.04 17.32 20.78
C GLU A 194 -33.24 17.78 19.33
N ASN A 195 -34.38 18.41 19.04
CA ASN A 195 -34.69 18.89 17.69
C ASN A 195 -33.78 20.04 17.24
N THR A 196 -33.33 20.92 18.14
CA THR A 196 -32.32 21.95 17.78
C THR A 196 -30.96 21.31 17.47
N LYS A 197 -30.47 20.40 18.32
CA LYS A 197 -29.20 19.67 18.08
C LYS A 197 -29.21 18.86 16.79
N LEU A 198 -30.32 18.20 16.49
CA LEU A 198 -30.49 17.49 15.22
C LEU A 198 -30.47 18.43 14.01
N ARG A 199 -31.02 19.65 14.12
CA ARG A 199 -30.89 20.67 13.05
C ARG A 199 -29.47 21.19 12.91
N GLU A 200 -28.78 21.44 14.02
CA GLU A 200 -27.37 21.88 14.04
C GLU A 200 -26.47 20.85 13.35
N THR A 201 -26.54 19.58 13.75
CA THR A 201 -25.78 18.49 13.10
C THR A 201 -26.13 18.32 11.61
N LEU A 202 -27.40 18.50 11.21
CA LEU A 202 -27.79 18.50 9.80
C LEU A 202 -27.24 19.71 9.04
N GLU A 203 -27.15 20.89 9.66
CA GLU A 203 -26.53 22.07 9.04
C GLU A 203 -25.02 21.84 8.84
N ASP A 204 -24.35 21.26 9.82
CA ASP A 204 -22.91 20.98 9.77
C ASP A 204 -22.57 19.89 8.75
N TYR A 205 -23.33 18.79 8.68
CA TYR A 205 -23.19 17.82 7.58
C TYR A 205 -23.42 18.46 6.21
N ASN A 206 -24.34 19.43 6.08
CA ASN A 206 -24.53 20.14 4.81
C ASN A 206 -23.34 21.06 4.46
N LYS A 207 -22.61 21.60 5.45
CA LYS A 207 -21.33 22.31 5.23
C LYS A 207 -20.25 21.35 4.76
N GLU A 208 -20.07 20.21 5.44
CA GLU A 208 -19.12 19.17 5.03
C GLU A 208 -19.38 18.67 3.61
N PHE A 209 -20.65 18.41 3.24
CA PHE A 209 -21.01 18.04 1.86
C PHE A 209 -20.69 19.13 0.83
N ALA A 210 -20.81 20.41 1.18
CA ALA A 210 -20.44 21.52 0.31
C ALA A 210 -18.91 21.63 0.14
N GLU A 211 -18.13 21.39 1.20
CA GLU A 211 -16.67 21.37 1.15
C GLU A 211 -16.13 20.18 0.35
N VAL A 212 -16.64 18.97 0.58
CA VAL A 212 -16.27 17.77 -0.22
C VAL A 212 -16.59 17.97 -1.70
N LYS A 213 -17.72 18.62 -2.03
CA LYS A 213 -18.07 18.96 -3.41
C LYS A 213 -17.11 20.00 -4.03
N ASN A 214 -16.59 20.93 -3.24
CA ASN A 214 -15.57 21.89 -3.69
C ASN A 214 -14.23 21.17 -3.93
N GLN A 215 -13.82 20.29 -3.00
CA GLN A 215 -12.64 19.44 -3.16
C GLN A 215 -12.73 18.56 -4.43
N GLU A 216 -13.92 18.05 -4.79
CA GLU A 216 -14.13 17.29 -6.03
C GLU A 216 -13.82 18.13 -7.29
N VAL A 217 -14.13 19.44 -7.28
CA VAL A 217 -13.77 20.36 -8.38
C VAL A 217 -12.25 20.57 -8.44
N THR A 218 -11.60 20.79 -7.30
CA THR A 218 -10.13 20.90 -7.21
C THR A 218 -9.44 19.62 -7.70
N ILE A 219 -9.93 18.44 -7.31
CA ILE A 219 -9.40 17.14 -7.76
C ILE A 219 -9.57 16.96 -9.27
N LYS A 220 -10.68 17.41 -9.87
CA LYS A 220 -10.87 17.39 -11.33
C LYS A 220 -9.88 18.32 -12.03
N ALA A 221 -9.68 19.54 -11.54
CA ALA A 221 -8.71 20.48 -12.11
C ALA A 221 -7.25 19.97 -12.00
N LEU A 222 -6.87 19.33 -10.89
CA LEU A 222 -5.55 18.72 -10.73
C LEU A 222 -5.35 17.50 -11.64
N LYS A 223 -6.37 16.64 -11.79
CA LYS A 223 -6.32 15.49 -12.72
C LYS A 223 -6.20 15.93 -14.17
N GLU A 224 -6.83 17.02 -14.58
CA GLU A 224 -6.70 17.50 -15.95
C GLU A 224 -5.32 18.13 -16.20
N LYS A 225 -4.76 18.88 -15.25
CA LYS A 225 -3.34 19.32 -15.32
C LYS A 225 -2.36 18.16 -15.43
N ILE A 226 -2.60 17.06 -14.73
CA ILE A 226 -1.78 15.84 -14.86
C ILE A 226 -1.85 15.31 -16.30
N ARG A 227 -3.03 15.23 -16.91
CA ARG A 227 -3.17 14.86 -18.34
C ARG A 227 -2.47 15.83 -19.28
N GLU A 228 -2.57 17.14 -19.04
CA GLU A 228 -1.89 18.16 -19.83
C GLU A 228 -0.37 17.95 -19.80
N TYR A 229 0.20 17.67 -18.63
CA TYR A 229 1.63 17.34 -18.49
C TYR A 229 1.99 15.97 -19.11
N GLU A 230 1.20 14.93 -18.89
CA GLU A 230 1.41 13.59 -19.49
C GLU A 230 1.39 13.66 -21.02
N GLN A 231 0.41 14.37 -21.61
CA GLN A 231 0.32 14.56 -23.05
C GLN A 231 1.44 15.45 -23.59
N SER A 232 1.84 16.49 -22.86
CA SER A 232 2.99 17.34 -23.24
C SER A 232 4.30 16.56 -23.25
N LEU A 233 4.57 15.76 -22.21
CA LEU A 233 5.74 14.88 -22.13
C LEU A 233 5.72 13.81 -23.23
N LYS A 234 4.54 13.21 -23.50
CA LYS A 234 4.37 12.27 -24.60
C LYS A 234 4.68 12.92 -25.95
N ASN A 235 4.12 14.10 -26.23
CA ASN A 235 4.39 14.83 -27.47
C ASN A 235 5.87 15.19 -27.62
N GLN A 236 6.55 15.58 -26.53
CA GLN A 236 8.00 15.85 -26.55
C GLN A 236 8.81 14.58 -26.85
N ALA A 237 8.45 13.43 -26.26
CA ALA A 237 9.09 12.16 -26.52
C ALA A 237 8.86 11.66 -27.96
N GLU A 238 7.64 11.79 -28.49
CA GLU A 238 7.31 11.45 -29.88
C GLU A 238 8.06 12.35 -30.88
N ASN A 239 8.14 13.67 -30.61
CA ASN A 239 8.91 14.60 -31.44
C ASN A 239 10.41 14.28 -31.44
N LEU A 240 11.00 14.02 -30.26
CA LEU A 240 12.42 13.68 -30.14
C LEU A 240 12.75 12.32 -30.79
N ALA A 241 11.83 11.35 -30.71
CA ALA A 241 11.95 10.08 -31.41
C ALA A 241 11.89 10.26 -32.93
N GLN A 242 10.97 11.08 -33.45
CA GLN A 242 10.88 11.41 -34.88
C GLN A 242 12.13 12.15 -35.37
N GLU A 243 12.65 13.12 -34.60
CA GLU A 243 13.90 13.83 -34.93
C GLU A 243 15.09 12.86 -35.00
N LYS A 244 15.22 11.94 -34.04
CA LYS A 244 16.28 10.93 -34.03
C LYS A 244 16.13 9.89 -35.14
N GLN A 245 14.90 9.52 -35.48
CA GLN A 245 14.62 8.64 -36.63
C GLN A 245 14.99 9.32 -37.95
N LEU A 246 14.70 10.61 -38.11
CA LEU A 246 15.08 11.39 -39.30
C LEU A 246 16.61 11.59 -39.39
N GLN A 247 17.28 11.87 -38.28
CA GLN A 247 18.75 11.95 -38.22
C GLN A 247 19.39 10.62 -38.64
N LEU A 248 18.96 9.49 -38.07
CA LEU A 248 19.47 8.17 -38.45
C LEU A 248 19.19 7.85 -39.93
N HIS A 249 18.00 8.18 -40.44
CA HIS A 249 17.68 8.00 -41.85
C HIS A 249 18.62 8.78 -42.77
N ASN A 250 18.93 10.03 -42.43
CA ASN A 250 19.88 10.86 -43.19
C ASN A 250 21.31 10.33 -43.09
N ASP A 251 21.75 9.89 -41.90
CA ASP A 251 23.07 9.27 -41.69
C ASP A 251 23.23 7.98 -42.51
N TYR A 252 22.17 7.17 -42.63
CA TYR A 252 22.18 5.97 -43.48
C TYR A 252 22.19 6.32 -44.96
N ALA A 253 21.34 7.26 -45.41
CA ALA A 253 21.33 7.69 -46.81
C ALA A 253 22.66 8.33 -47.25
N GLU A 254 23.35 9.06 -46.37
CA GLU A 254 24.66 9.62 -46.68
C GLU A 254 25.77 8.55 -46.72
N LYS A 255 25.69 7.51 -45.87
CA LYS A 255 26.58 6.35 -45.93
C LYS A 255 26.35 5.51 -47.19
N GLU A 256 25.09 5.26 -47.55
CA GLU A 256 24.69 4.57 -48.78
C GLU A 256 25.22 5.31 -50.00
N ARG A 257 25.03 6.64 -50.08
CA ARG A 257 25.62 7.48 -51.14
C ARG A 257 27.14 7.38 -51.18
N LYS A 258 27.85 7.47 -50.03
CA LYS A 258 29.32 7.36 -49.98
C LYS A 258 29.81 5.97 -50.42
N LEU A 259 29.07 4.91 -50.09
CA LEU A 259 29.37 3.55 -50.55
C LEU A 259 29.15 3.42 -52.07
N GLN A 260 28.06 3.99 -52.62
CA GLN A 260 27.81 4.03 -54.06
C GLN A 260 28.89 4.84 -54.79
N GLU A 261 29.22 6.04 -54.35
CA GLU A 261 30.30 6.89 -54.91
C GLU A 261 31.66 6.15 -54.90
N SER A 262 31.94 5.36 -53.84
CA SER A 262 33.13 4.53 -53.77
C SER A 262 33.06 3.27 -54.66
N GLN A 263 31.88 2.69 -54.85
CA GLN A 263 31.67 1.53 -55.72
C GLN A 263 31.81 1.93 -57.19
N ASP A 264 31.19 3.03 -57.59
CA ASP A 264 31.26 3.59 -58.95
C ASP A 264 32.71 3.98 -59.30
N SER A 265 33.43 4.59 -58.35
CA SER A 265 34.86 4.89 -58.52
C SER A 265 35.73 3.64 -58.67
N MET A 266 35.39 2.54 -57.96
CA MET A 266 36.08 1.26 -58.12
C MET A 266 35.71 0.53 -59.42
N SER A 267 34.45 0.64 -59.89
CA SER A 267 34.02 0.12 -61.20
C SER A 267 34.78 0.82 -62.33
N SER A 268 34.81 2.16 -62.33
CA SER A 268 35.55 2.94 -63.33
C SER A 268 37.05 2.61 -63.35
N ARG A 269 37.66 2.36 -62.18
CA ARG A 269 39.06 1.89 -62.09
C ARG A 269 39.25 0.47 -62.62
N LEU A 270 38.27 -0.42 -62.45
CA LEU A 270 38.29 -1.76 -63.00
C LEU A 270 38.15 -1.72 -64.52
N GLU A 271 37.19 -0.97 -65.05
CA GLU A 271 36.98 -0.72 -66.48
C GLU A 271 38.24 -0.12 -67.14
N GLU A 272 38.88 0.86 -66.49
CA GLU A 272 40.17 1.41 -66.92
C GLU A 272 41.29 0.34 -66.96
N ALA A 273 41.32 -0.57 -65.98
CA ALA A 273 42.32 -1.63 -65.92
C ALA A 273 42.06 -2.72 -66.98
N GLU A 274 40.81 -3.12 -67.17
CA GLU A 274 40.39 -4.05 -68.21
C GLU A 274 40.66 -3.51 -69.62
N HIS A 275 40.38 -2.23 -69.88
CA HIS A 275 40.73 -1.58 -71.15
C HIS A 275 42.25 -1.52 -71.36
N LYS A 276 43.05 -1.30 -70.31
CA LYS A 276 44.53 -1.37 -70.39
C LYS A 276 45.00 -2.80 -70.68
N VAL A 277 44.39 -3.82 -70.09
CA VAL A 277 44.68 -5.24 -70.39
C VAL A 277 44.32 -5.58 -71.83
N GLN A 278 43.13 -5.21 -72.32
CA GLN A 278 42.72 -5.43 -73.72
C GLN A 278 43.65 -4.72 -74.71
N SER A 279 44.04 -3.47 -74.41
CA SER A 279 45.00 -2.72 -75.24
C SER A 279 46.39 -3.38 -75.27
N LEU A 280 46.87 -3.90 -74.13
CA LEU A 280 48.13 -4.65 -74.06
C LEU A 280 48.04 -6.02 -74.76
N GLN A 281 46.89 -6.69 -74.70
CA GLN A 281 46.64 -7.94 -75.44
C GLN A 281 46.64 -7.70 -76.95
N SER A 282 45.93 -6.68 -77.44
CA SER A 282 45.92 -6.32 -78.86
C SER A 282 47.31 -5.89 -79.37
N ALA A 283 48.09 -5.17 -78.55
CA ALA A 283 49.49 -4.85 -78.87
C ALA A 283 50.40 -6.09 -78.89
N LEU A 284 50.17 -7.07 -77.99
CA LEU A 284 50.87 -8.34 -77.98
C LEU A 284 50.54 -9.18 -79.23
N GLU A 285 49.26 -9.26 -79.61
CA GLU A 285 48.81 -9.95 -80.83
C GLU A 285 49.39 -9.28 -82.09
N THR A 286 49.41 -7.94 -82.14
CA THR A 286 50.00 -7.18 -83.25
C THR A 286 51.50 -7.44 -83.37
N THR A 287 52.25 -7.36 -82.26
CA THR A 287 53.71 -7.62 -82.28
C THR A 287 54.05 -9.09 -82.52
N GLN A 288 53.17 -10.03 -82.17
CA GLN A 288 53.30 -11.44 -82.57
C GLN A 288 53.07 -11.63 -84.08
N ALA A 289 52.10 -10.94 -84.67
CA ALA A 289 51.88 -10.95 -86.12
C ALA A 289 53.05 -10.31 -86.89
N GLU A 290 53.56 -9.15 -86.43
CA GLU A 290 54.75 -8.51 -86.99
C GLU A 290 55.99 -9.42 -86.93
N LEU A 291 56.17 -10.15 -85.82
CA LEU A 291 57.24 -11.16 -85.68
C LEU A 291 57.04 -12.33 -86.65
N PHE A 292 55.81 -12.77 -86.90
CA PHE A 292 55.51 -13.85 -87.85
C PHE A 292 55.75 -13.42 -89.31
N ASP A 293 55.32 -12.22 -89.68
CA ASP A 293 55.59 -11.61 -91.00
C ASP A 293 57.09 -11.40 -91.23
N LEU A 294 57.81 -10.91 -90.22
CA LEU A 294 59.26 -10.72 -90.29
C LEU A 294 60.00 -12.07 -90.38
N LYS A 295 59.55 -13.09 -89.65
CA LYS A 295 60.07 -14.46 -89.75
C LYS A 295 59.81 -15.06 -91.13
N THR A 296 58.62 -14.86 -91.68
CA THR A 296 58.27 -15.32 -93.03
C THR A 296 59.18 -14.67 -94.08
N LYS A 297 59.37 -13.34 -94.04
CA LYS A 297 60.27 -12.61 -94.94
C LYS A 297 61.73 -13.03 -94.79
N TYR A 298 62.19 -13.31 -93.58
CA TYR A 298 63.54 -13.82 -93.32
C TYR A 298 63.74 -15.21 -93.93
N ASP A 299 62.73 -16.09 -93.83
CA ASP A 299 62.79 -17.41 -94.45
C ASP A 299 62.69 -17.34 -95.98
N GLU A 300 61.85 -16.44 -96.53
CA GLU A 300 61.81 -16.11 -97.96
C GLU A 300 63.17 -15.61 -98.47
N GLU A 301 63.79 -14.61 -97.82
CA GLU A 301 65.12 -14.11 -98.18
C GLU A 301 66.19 -15.19 -98.03
N SER A 302 66.12 -16.03 -96.98
CA SER A 302 67.04 -17.16 -96.81
C SER A 302 66.89 -18.19 -97.93
N THR A 303 65.69 -18.44 -98.45
CA THR A 303 65.50 -19.31 -99.63
C THR A 303 65.99 -18.65 -100.92
N ALA A 304 65.66 -17.39 -101.17
CA ALA A 304 66.14 -16.66 -102.34
C ALA A 304 67.68 -16.55 -102.37
N LYS A 305 68.35 -16.46 -101.20
CA LYS A 305 69.80 -16.51 -101.08
C LYS A 305 70.38 -17.90 -101.32
N ALA A 306 69.67 -18.98 -100.98
CA ALA A 306 70.05 -20.32 -101.38
C ALA A 306 69.93 -20.52 -102.91
N ASP A 307 68.85 -20.05 -103.51
CA ASP A 307 68.62 -20.10 -104.96
C ASP A 307 69.65 -19.27 -105.74
N GLU A 308 70.02 -18.07 -105.24
CA GLU A 308 71.13 -17.27 -105.78
C GLU A 308 72.45 -18.05 -105.76
N ILE A 309 72.74 -18.74 -104.66
CA ILE A 309 73.96 -19.56 -104.52
C ILE A 309 73.92 -20.76 -105.48
N GLU A 310 72.79 -21.46 -105.63
CA GLU A 310 72.64 -22.57 -106.58
C GLU A 310 72.81 -22.11 -108.03
N MET A 311 72.24 -20.95 -108.39
CA MET A 311 72.43 -20.35 -109.72
C MET A 311 73.90 -19.96 -109.96
N VAL A 312 74.58 -19.37 -108.97
CA VAL A 312 76.01 -19.02 -109.07
C VAL A 312 76.90 -20.27 -109.15
N MET A 313 76.60 -21.34 -108.41
CA MET A 313 77.28 -22.63 -108.55
C MET A 313 77.06 -23.22 -109.96
N THR A 314 75.84 -23.14 -110.49
CA THR A 314 75.49 -23.63 -111.84
C THR A 314 76.24 -22.87 -112.94
N ASP A 315 76.35 -21.53 -112.84
CA ASP A 315 77.12 -20.75 -113.82
C ASP A 315 78.64 -20.87 -113.64
N LEU A 316 79.12 -21.15 -112.42
CA LEU A 316 80.53 -21.52 -112.16
C LEU A 316 80.87 -22.87 -112.80
N GLU A 317 80.02 -23.89 -112.64
CA GLU A 317 80.21 -25.19 -113.26
C GLU A 317 80.13 -25.10 -114.80
N ARG A 318 79.18 -24.31 -115.33
CA ARG A 318 79.10 -23.96 -116.76
C ARG A 318 80.33 -23.20 -117.24
N ALA A 319 80.93 -22.34 -116.42
CA ALA A 319 82.17 -21.63 -116.75
C ALA A 319 83.37 -22.58 -116.78
N ASN A 320 83.47 -23.52 -115.85
CA ASN A 320 84.48 -24.59 -115.87
C ASN A 320 84.34 -25.46 -117.13
N GLN A 321 83.13 -25.89 -117.48
CA GLN A 321 82.90 -26.67 -118.71
C GLN A 321 83.32 -25.91 -119.99
N ARG A 322 83.12 -24.58 -120.04
CA ARG A 322 83.65 -23.74 -121.14
C ARG A 322 85.18 -23.66 -121.11
N ALA A 323 85.80 -23.63 -119.93
CA ALA A 323 87.26 -23.59 -119.80
C ALA A 323 87.90 -24.91 -120.23
N GLU A 324 87.34 -26.06 -119.83
CA GLU A 324 87.75 -27.39 -120.30
C GLU A 324 87.61 -27.53 -121.83
N ALA A 325 86.47 -27.10 -122.39
CA ALA A 325 86.27 -27.10 -123.84
C ALA A 325 87.30 -26.24 -124.59
N ALA A 326 87.59 -25.03 -124.09
CA ALA A 326 88.59 -24.14 -124.67
C ALA A 326 90.03 -24.70 -124.54
N GLN A 327 90.33 -25.45 -123.48
CA GLN A 327 91.59 -26.18 -123.36
C GLN A 327 91.69 -27.31 -124.40
N GLY A 328 90.62 -28.09 -124.59
CA GLY A 328 90.56 -29.14 -125.61
C GLY A 328 90.71 -28.61 -127.05
N GLU A 329 90.12 -27.45 -127.36
CA GLU A 329 90.33 -26.78 -128.66
C GLU A 329 91.78 -26.28 -128.83
N ALA A 330 92.38 -25.72 -127.77
CA ALA A 330 93.78 -25.27 -127.80
C ALA A 330 94.78 -26.44 -127.95
N GLU A 331 94.46 -27.61 -127.41
CA GLU A 331 95.25 -28.84 -127.60
C GLU A 331 95.07 -29.44 -129.00
N SER A 332 93.83 -29.50 -129.51
CA SER A 332 93.54 -29.93 -130.90
C SER A 332 94.23 -29.05 -131.95
N LEU A 333 94.24 -27.73 -131.77
CA LEU A 333 94.95 -26.81 -132.66
C LEU A 333 96.49 -26.96 -132.56
N ARG A 334 97.03 -27.30 -131.39
CA ARG A 334 98.44 -27.68 -131.23
C ARG A 334 98.77 -28.95 -131.99
N GLU A 335 97.89 -29.95 -131.97
CA GLU A 335 98.11 -31.22 -132.65
C GLU A 335 98.07 -31.05 -134.18
N GLN A 336 97.12 -30.25 -134.71
CA GLN A 336 97.07 -29.90 -136.14
C GLN A 336 98.30 -29.10 -136.60
N LEU A 337 98.81 -28.19 -135.77
CA LEU A 337 100.07 -27.48 -136.05
C LEU A 337 101.32 -28.38 -135.99
N SER A 338 101.27 -29.55 -135.34
CA SER A 338 102.40 -30.49 -135.29
C SER A 338 102.63 -31.19 -136.63
N LEU A 339 101.56 -31.47 -137.39
CA LEU A 339 101.63 -32.19 -138.66
C LEU A 339 102.13 -31.33 -139.82
N SER A 340 101.81 -30.03 -139.82
CA SER A 340 102.14 -29.13 -140.94
C SER A 340 103.51 -28.46 -140.85
N ASN A 341 104.23 -28.59 -139.73
CA ASN A 341 105.53 -27.93 -139.47
C ASN A 341 106.75 -28.77 -139.87
N GLN A 342 106.56 -29.95 -140.47
CA GLN A 342 107.63 -30.92 -140.75
C GLN A 342 108.36 -30.65 -142.09
N SER A 343 108.56 -29.38 -142.47
CA SER A 343 109.35 -29.00 -143.64
C SER A 343 109.94 -27.58 -143.51
N LEU A 344 111.28 -27.50 -143.62
CA LEU A 344 112.08 -26.29 -143.85
C LEU A 344 112.09 -25.20 -142.75
N GLN A 345 112.72 -25.56 -141.64
CA GLN A 345 113.58 -24.66 -140.83
C GLN A 345 114.70 -24.00 -141.71
N LEU A 346 115.54 -23.02 -141.30
CA LEU A 346 115.89 -22.51 -139.96
C LEU A 346 116.56 -21.12 -140.10
N SER A 347 116.17 -20.09 -139.31
CA SER A 347 117.11 -19.03 -138.83
C SER A 347 116.47 -18.06 -137.82
N SER A 348 117.30 -17.59 -136.89
CA SER A 348 117.09 -16.53 -135.88
C SER A 348 117.48 -15.14 -136.46
N PRO A 349 117.13 -13.94 -135.90
CA PRO A 349 117.35 -13.58 -134.47
C PRO A 349 116.50 -12.47 -133.77
N ALA A 350 116.40 -12.61 -132.44
CA ALA A 350 116.56 -11.63 -131.33
C ALA A 350 116.05 -10.15 -131.37
N LYS A 351 115.63 -9.69 -130.17
CA LYS A 351 115.38 -8.28 -129.69
C LYS A 351 114.08 -7.60 -130.16
N ALA A 352 113.38 -6.77 -129.36
CA ALA A 352 113.46 -6.44 -127.92
C ALA A 352 112.13 -5.80 -127.40
N ASP A 353 112.08 -5.52 -126.09
CA ASP A 353 111.28 -4.55 -125.29
C ASP A 353 110.40 -3.47 -125.98
N PRO A 354 109.37 -2.86 -125.30
CA PRO A 354 109.16 -2.80 -123.83
C PRO A 354 107.71 -2.89 -123.28
N ASN A 355 107.60 -2.82 -121.94
CA ASN A 355 106.47 -2.32 -121.11
C ASN A 355 105.05 -2.93 -121.24
N THR A 356 104.56 -3.53 -120.14
CA THR A 356 103.33 -3.11 -119.40
C THR A 356 103.26 -3.84 -118.04
N GLU A 357 104.04 -3.41 -117.06
CA GLU A 357 103.99 -3.94 -115.69
C GLU A 357 102.85 -3.30 -114.88
N GLN A 358 101.62 -3.78 -115.08
CA GLN A 358 100.45 -3.29 -114.32
C GLN A 358 99.45 -4.39 -113.90
N ALA A 359 99.72 -5.67 -114.19
CA ALA A 359 98.78 -6.78 -113.95
C ALA A 359 99.23 -7.76 -112.85
N ALA A 360 100.53 -7.94 -112.63
CA ALA A 360 101.06 -8.90 -111.67
C ALA A 360 100.88 -8.43 -110.21
N GLU A 361 101.12 -7.14 -109.93
CA GLU A 361 100.73 -6.53 -108.64
C GLU A 361 99.22 -6.60 -108.45
N VAL A 362 98.40 -6.29 -109.47
CA VAL A 362 96.94 -6.34 -109.32
C VAL A 362 96.45 -7.75 -108.98
N ALA A 363 97.09 -8.81 -109.47
CA ALA A 363 96.73 -10.19 -109.09
C ALA A 363 97.09 -10.53 -107.64
N SER A 364 98.30 -10.19 -107.16
CA SER A 364 98.70 -10.45 -105.78
C SER A 364 98.00 -9.53 -104.77
N HIS A 365 97.81 -8.26 -105.14
CA HIS A 365 97.04 -7.28 -104.38
C HIS A 365 95.55 -7.66 -104.34
N SER A 366 94.97 -8.18 -105.43
CA SER A 366 93.59 -8.72 -105.43
C SER A 366 93.44 -9.98 -104.58
N SER A 367 94.43 -10.89 -104.58
CA SER A 367 94.44 -12.06 -103.69
C SER A 367 94.53 -11.63 -102.21
N LEU A 368 95.42 -10.69 -101.89
CA LEU A 368 95.55 -10.13 -100.55
C LEU A 368 94.33 -9.29 -100.14
N GLU A 369 93.69 -8.59 -101.07
CA GLU A 369 92.44 -7.84 -100.84
C GLU A 369 91.23 -8.78 -100.69
N ALA A 370 91.23 -9.95 -101.33
CA ALA A 370 90.23 -10.99 -101.13
C ALA A 370 90.40 -11.69 -99.76
N GLU A 371 91.64 -12.00 -99.35
CA GLU A 371 91.93 -12.53 -98.02
C GLU A 371 91.70 -11.48 -96.92
N LEU A 372 92.07 -10.22 -97.16
CA LEU A 372 91.74 -9.09 -96.28
C LEU A 372 90.23 -8.97 -96.14
N ARG A 373 89.45 -8.97 -97.23
CA ARG A 373 87.98 -8.98 -97.15
C ARG A 373 87.41 -10.25 -96.52
N ALA A 374 88.09 -11.38 -96.57
CA ALA A 374 87.69 -12.57 -95.82
C ALA A 374 87.89 -12.34 -94.31
N LYS A 375 89.03 -11.76 -93.90
CA LYS A 375 89.34 -11.40 -92.50
C LYS A 375 88.55 -10.19 -91.98
N GLU A 376 88.15 -9.26 -92.83
CA GLU A 376 87.21 -8.17 -92.51
C GLU A 376 85.80 -8.73 -92.27
N ARG A 377 85.35 -9.72 -93.05
CA ARG A 377 84.08 -10.43 -92.77
C ARG A 377 84.17 -11.28 -91.50
N GLU A 378 85.27 -12.00 -91.28
CA GLU A 378 85.49 -12.79 -90.06
C GLU A 378 85.55 -11.90 -88.81
N THR A 379 86.24 -10.75 -88.87
CA THR A 379 86.27 -9.79 -87.76
C THR A 379 84.94 -9.07 -87.58
N ALA A 380 84.20 -8.76 -88.66
CA ALA A 380 82.83 -8.25 -88.55
C ALA A 380 81.89 -9.26 -87.88
N GLN A 381 81.97 -10.55 -88.27
CA GLN A 381 81.17 -11.61 -87.66
C GLN A 381 81.54 -11.85 -86.19
N LEU A 382 82.82 -11.82 -85.84
CA LEU A 382 83.29 -11.90 -84.45
C LEU A 382 82.88 -10.67 -83.63
N VAL A 383 82.83 -9.48 -84.22
CA VAL A 383 82.32 -8.26 -83.58
C VAL A 383 80.81 -8.35 -83.37
N GLU A 384 80.04 -8.85 -84.34
CA GLU A 384 78.60 -9.12 -84.19
C GLU A 384 78.34 -10.17 -83.11
N ASP A 385 79.07 -11.28 -83.12
CA ASP A 385 78.97 -12.34 -82.10
C ASP A 385 79.32 -11.82 -80.70
N VAL A 386 80.36 -10.98 -80.58
CA VAL A 386 80.71 -10.32 -79.31
C VAL A 386 79.62 -9.34 -78.88
N GLN A 387 79.03 -8.56 -79.78
CA GLN A 387 77.91 -7.66 -79.46
C GLN A 387 76.65 -8.45 -79.06
N ARG A 388 76.32 -9.55 -79.76
CA ARG A 388 75.20 -10.45 -79.46
C ARG A 388 75.39 -11.15 -78.11
N LEU A 389 76.60 -11.60 -77.80
CA LEU A 389 76.96 -12.16 -76.50
C LEU A 389 76.91 -11.10 -75.40
N GLN A 390 77.41 -9.88 -75.63
CA GLN A 390 77.31 -8.77 -74.68
C GLN A 390 75.85 -8.41 -74.39
N ALA A 391 75.00 -8.29 -75.41
CA ALA A 391 73.57 -8.03 -75.26
C ALA A 391 72.81 -9.16 -74.55
N SER A 392 73.22 -10.42 -74.78
CA SER A 392 72.71 -11.58 -74.03
C SER A 392 73.13 -11.51 -72.56
N LEU A 393 74.37 -11.11 -72.28
CA LEU A 393 74.92 -10.99 -70.92
C LEU A 393 74.33 -9.80 -70.14
N THR A 394 74.06 -8.66 -70.79
CA THR A 394 73.33 -7.54 -70.16
C THR A 394 71.88 -7.93 -69.89
N LYS A 395 71.16 -8.50 -70.86
CA LYS A 395 69.78 -8.98 -70.67
C LYS A 395 69.69 -10.03 -69.56
N LEU A 396 70.64 -10.95 -69.47
CA LEU A 396 70.71 -11.93 -68.38
C LEU A 396 70.97 -11.24 -67.03
N ARG A 397 71.93 -10.30 -66.97
CA ARG A 397 72.18 -9.49 -65.75
C ARG A 397 70.94 -8.73 -65.29
N GLU A 398 70.25 -8.04 -66.19
CA GLU A 398 69.01 -7.31 -65.91
C GLU A 398 67.90 -8.25 -65.43
N THR A 399 67.75 -9.42 -66.05
CA THR A 399 66.79 -10.45 -65.63
C THR A 399 67.13 -10.99 -64.24
N THR A 400 68.41 -11.29 -63.95
CA THR A 400 68.82 -11.73 -62.60
C THR A 400 68.70 -10.61 -61.56
N SER A 401 68.98 -9.36 -61.93
CA SER A 401 68.89 -8.20 -61.04
C SER A 401 67.43 -7.94 -60.63
N SER A 402 66.51 -7.94 -61.59
CA SER A 402 65.07 -7.79 -61.32
C SER A 402 64.47 -8.97 -60.55
N GLN A 403 64.97 -10.19 -60.76
CA GLN A 403 64.62 -11.34 -59.91
C GLN A 403 65.16 -11.21 -58.48
N ILE A 404 66.39 -10.70 -58.30
CA ILE A 404 66.97 -10.42 -56.99
C ILE A 404 66.14 -9.36 -56.25
N THR A 405 65.87 -8.20 -56.86
CA THR A 405 65.07 -7.15 -56.20
C THR A 405 63.65 -7.62 -55.90
N GLN A 406 63.01 -8.40 -56.78
CA GLN A 406 61.69 -8.97 -56.50
C GLN A 406 61.71 -9.96 -55.32
N LEU A 407 62.79 -10.73 -55.16
CA LEU A 407 62.97 -11.62 -54.00
C LEU A 407 63.29 -10.85 -52.72
N GLU A 408 64.05 -9.75 -52.79
CA GLU A 408 64.33 -8.84 -51.66
C GLU A 408 63.07 -8.09 -51.20
N ASP A 409 62.23 -7.63 -52.13
CA ASP A 409 60.91 -7.06 -51.84
C ASP A 409 59.97 -8.08 -51.17
N GLN A 410 59.93 -9.32 -51.68
CA GLN A 410 59.17 -10.38 -51.04
C GLN A 410 59.70 -10.77 -49.66
N LEU A 411 61.04 -10.78 -49.48
CA LEU A 411 61.67 -11.08 -48.20
C LEU A 411 61.34 -9.98 -47.19
N SER A 412 61.54 -8.71 -47.53
CA SER A 412 61.26 -7.57 -46.65
C SER A 412 59.77 -7.47 -46.29
N SER A 413 58.87 -7.70 -47.24
CA SER A 413 57.43 -7.78 -47.00
C SER A 413 57.06 -8.91 -46.01
N LYS A 414 57.60 -10.12 -46.22
CA LYS A 414 57.40 -11.25 -45.28
C LYS A 414 58.01 -10.98 -43.90
N THR A 415 59.17 -10.35 -43.83
CA THR A 415 59.81 -9.94 -42.56
C THR A 415 58.99 -8.89 -41.81
N ALA A 416 58.38 -7.93 -42.52
CA ALA A 416 57.49 -6.94 -41.92
C ALA A 416 56.21 -7.60 -41.35
N ILE A 417 55.59 -8.50 -42.10
CA ILE A 417 54.41 -9.27 -41.65
C ILE A 417 54.76 -10.17 -40.45
N LEU A 418 55.91 -10.86 -40.49
CA LEU A 418 56.39 -11.66 -39.35
C LEU A 418 56.57 -10.80 -38.11
N LYS A 419 57.22 -9.64 -38.23
CA LYS A 419 57.38 -8.70 -37.10
C LYS A 419 56.03 -8.20 -36.57
N GLU A 420 55.06 -7.91 -37.44
CA GLU A 420 53.71 -7.50 -37.01
C GLU A 420 52.99 -8.63 -36.24
N LEU A 421 53.16 -9.88 -36.68
CA LEU A 421 52.62 -11.06 -36.00
C LEU A 421 53.33 -11.36 -34.68
N GLU A 422 54.65 -11.22 -34.61
CA GLU A 422 55.45 -11.30 -33.38
C GLU A 422 55.03 -10.20 -32.39
N GLU A 423 54.86 -8.96 -32.85
CA GLU A 423 54.33 -7.88 -32.01
C GLU A 423 52.91 -8.17 -31.52
N LYS A 424 52.03 -8.73 -32.36
CA LYS A 424 50.67 -9.13 -31.95
C LYS A 424 50.68 -10.26 -30.93
N LEU A 425 51.54 -11.27 -31.11
CA LEU A 425 51.71 -12.38 -30.18
C LEU A 425 52.29 -11.90 -28.85
N GLN A 426 53.28 -11.00 -28.87
CA GLN A 426 53.87 -10.41 -27.67
C GLN A 426 52.87 -9.51 -26.92
N LYS A 427 51.98 -8.81 -27.64
CA LYS A 427 50.83 -8.06 -27.08
C LYS A 427 49.69 -8.98 -26.57
N GLN A 428 49.85 -10.29 -26.67
CA GLN A 428 48.93 -11.33 -26.16
C GLN A 428 49.65 -12.33 -25.24
N ALA A 429 50.91 -12.09 -24.86
CA ALA A 429 51.70 -12.99 -24.03
C ALA A 429 51.14 -13.14 -22.60
N ASP A 430 50.33 -12.19 -22.16
CA ASP A 430 49.57 -12.18 -20.91
C ASP A 430 48.27 -12.98 -20.97
N TYR A 431 47.80 -13.42 -22.15
CA TYR A 431 46.50 -14.06 -22.33
C TYR A 431 46.28 -15.28 -21.42
N GLU A 432 47.27 -16.15 -21.26
CA GLU A 432 47.18 -17.30 -20.34
C GLU A 432 47.25 -16.90 -18.86
N GLU A 433 47.81 -15.74 -18.51
CA GLU A 433 47.77 -15.24 -17.13
C GLU A 433 46.42 -14.58 -16.83
N VAL A 434 45.93 -13.69 -17.72
CA VAL A 434 44.58 -13.12 -17.64
C VAL A 434 43.51 -14.22 -17.61
N LYS A 435 43.71 -15.31 -18.34
CA LYS A 435 42.84 -16.50 -18.33
C LYS A 435 42.93 -17.29 -17.02
N LYS A 436 44.10 -17.38 -16.37
CA LYS A 436 44.22 -17.92 -15.00
C LYS A 436 43.55 -17.00 -13.98
N GLU A 437 43.82 -15.70 -14.02
CA GLU A 437 43.19 -14.70 -13.15
C GLU A 437 41.67 -14.74 -13.29
N LEU A 438 41.14 -14.76 -14.52
CA LEU A 438 39.70 -14.91 -14.79
C LEU A 438 39.15 -16.25 -14.27
N SER A 439 39.92 -17.33 -14.35
CA SER A 439 39.52 -18.64 -13.80
C SER A 439 39.55 -18.66 -12.26
N ILE A 440 40.54 -18.01 -11.65
CA ILE A 440 40.67 -17.84 -10.20
C ILE A 440 39.52 -16.97 -9.68
N LEU A 441 39.26 -15.83 -10.32
CA LEU A 441 38.09 -14.98 -10.06
C LEU A 441 36.79 -15.77 -10.24
N LYS A 442 36.63 -16.54 -11.34
CA LYS A 442 35.46 -17.42 -11.55
C LYS A 442 35.29 -18.43 -10.41
N SER A 443 36.39 -19.00 -9.88
CA SER A 443 36.34 -19.93 -8.76
C SER A 443 36.08 -19.27 -7.41
N MET A 444 36.64 -18.08 -7.17
CA MET A 444 36.53 -17.33 -5.91
C MET A 444 35.19 -16.61 -5.77
N GLU A 445 34.70 -16.02 -6.85
CA GLU A 445 33.46 -15.24 -6.83
C GLU A 445 32.21 -16.13 -6.94
N PHE A 446 32.26 -17.26 -7.67
CA PHE A 446 31.09 -18.12 -7.93
C PHE A 446 31.17 -19.51 -7.28
N GLY A 447 32.33 -19.97 -6.79
CA GLY A 447 32.54 -21.32 -6.24
C GLY A 447 31.90 -21.63 -4.88
N THR A 448 30.91 -20.85 -4.44
CA THR A 448 30.23 -21.00 -3.13
C THR A 448 28.97 -21.89 -3.20
N SER A 449 28.90 -22.80 -4.17
CA SER A 449 27.78 -23.71 -4.39
C SER A 449 28.32 -25.10 -4.73
N ASP A 450 27.92 -26.13 -3.99
CA ASP A 450 28.44 -27.52 -4.06
C ASP A 450 28.15 -28.27 -5.39
N SER A 451 27.72 -27.56 -6.42
CA SER A 451 27.38 -28.09 -7.75
C SER A 451 28.59 -28.09 -8.69
N VAL A 452 29.28 -29.23 -8.77
CA VAL A 452 30.49 -29.47 -9.60
C VAL A 452 30.22 -29.49 -11.13
N GLN A 453 29.23 -28.73 -11.61
CA GLN A 453 28.88 -28.59 -13.03
C GLN A 453 28.94 -27.14 -13.56
N ASP A 454 29.11 -26.12 -12.72
CA ASP A 454 29.01 -24.72 -13.16
C ASP A 454 30.21 -24.18 -13.96
N SER A 455 31.26 -24.99 -14.15
CA SER A 455 32.44 -24.61 -14.94
C SER A 455 32.10 -24.29 -16.40
N SER A 456 31.11 -24.97 -16.99
CA SER A 456 30.71 -24.83 -18.40
C SER A 456 29.73 -23.69 -18.69
N LYS A 457 29.16 -23.03 -17.67
CA LYS A 457 28.29 -21.85 -17.90
C LYS A 457 29.13 -20.66 -18.40
N PRO A 458 28.63 -19.84 -19.35
CA PRO A 458 29.23 -18.56 -19.71
C PRO A 458 29.33 -17.63 -18.50
N LEU A 459 30.40 -16.81 -18.45
CA LEU A 459 30.63 -15.89 -17.33
C LEU A 459 29.46 -14.91 -17.13
N GLU A 460 28.84 -14.45 -18.22
CA GLU A 460 27.67 -13.56 -18.21
C GLU A 460 26.45 -14.20 -17.51
N VAL A 461 26.21 -15.50 -17.69
CA VAL A 461 25.11 -16.21 -17.03
C VAL A 461 25.34 -16.31 -15.52
N LEU A 462 26.59 -16.61 -15.12
CA LEU A 462 26.99 -16.67 -13.72
C LEU A 462 26.93 -15.29 -13.04
N LEU A 463 27.42 -14.25 -13.73
CA LEU A 463 27.30 -12.85 -13.31
C LEU A 463 25.83 -12.45 -13.11
N LEU A 464 24.93 -12.79 -14.03
CA LEU A 464 23.50 -12.52 -13.89
C LEU A 464 22.87 -13.30 -12.72
N GLU A 465 23.23 -14.57 -12.54
CA GLU A 465 22.73 -15.42 -11.44
C GLU A 465 23.18 -14.89 -10.07
N ARG A 466 24.46 -14.50 -9.92
CA ARG A 466 24.95 -13.84 -8.69
C ARG A 466 24.47 -12.41 -8.53
N ASN A 467 24.30 -11.62 -9.60
CA ASN A 467 23.72 -10.29 -9.48
C ASN A 467 22.28 -10.38 -8.97
N ARG A 468 21.48 -11.32 -9.47
CA ARG A 468 20.14 -11.64 -8.93
C ARG A 468 20.20 -12.11 -7.47
N SER A 469 21.18 -12.94 -7.11
CA SER A 469 21.38 -13.38 -5.71
C SER A 469 21.72 -12.19 -4.78
N LEU A 470 22.65 -11.33 -5.19
CA LEU A 470 23.06 -10.13 -4.44
C LEU A 470 21.96 -9.06 -4.39
N GLN A 471 21.11 -8.96 -5.42
CA GLN A 471 19.89 -8.15 -5.36
C GLN A 471 18.90 -8.70 -4.33
N SER A 472 18.70 -10.02 -4.30
CA SER A 472 17.84 -10.69 -3.31
C SER A 472 18.38 -10.52 -1.89
N GLU A 473 19.69 -10.69 -1.70
CA GLU A 473 20.36 -10.49 -0.41
C GLU A 473 20.35 -9.02 0.01
N SER A 474 20.61 -8.07 -0.90
CA SER A 474 20.48 -6.64 -0.62
C SER A 474 19.03 -6.27 -0.26
N ALA A 475 18.03 -6.85 -0.90
CA ALA A 475 16.63 -6.67 -0.53
C ALA A 475 16.33 -7.23 0.88
N ALA A 476 16.80 -8.44 1.20
CA ALA A 476 16.64 -9.04 2.52
C ALA A 476 17.36 -8.22 3.62
N LEU A 477 18.59 -7.76 3.37
CA LEU A 477 19.36 -6.91 4.27
C LEU A 477 18.73 -5.53 4.44
N ARG A 478 18.13 -4.94 3.38
CA ARG A 478 17.34 -3.70 3.51
C ARG A 478 16.13 -3.90 4.42
N ILE A 479 15.37 -4.99 4.22
CA ILE A 479 14.21 -5.33 5.05
C ILE A 479 14.63 -5.54 6.51
N ALA A 480 15.68 -6.33 6.76
CA ALA A 480 16.22 -6.56 8.09
C ALA A 480 16.74 -5.27 8.76
N ASN A 481 17.37 -4.36 7.99
CA ASN A 481 17.82 -3.06 8.50
C ASN A 481 16.65 -2.12 8.80
N THR A 482 15.57 -2.14 8.00
CA THR A 482 14.34 -1.38 8.33
C THR A 482 13.62 -1.93 9.57
N ASP A 483 13.59 -3.25 9.78
CA ASP A 483 13.05 -3.87 11.00
C ASP A 483 13.92 -3.54 12.23
N LEU A 484 15.25 -3.68 12.13
CA LEU A 484 16.18 -3.26 13.19
C LEU A 484 16.07 -1.77 13.51
N SER A 485 15.94 -0.91 12.50
CA SER A 485 15.73 0.54 12.68
C SER A 485 14.39 0.84 13.35
N GLY A 486 13.33 0.12 12.99
CA GLY A 486 12.02 0.23 13.64
C GLY A 486 12.06 -0.21 15.11
N ARG A 487 12.70 -1.35 15.40
CA ARG A 487 12.92 -1.84 16.78
C ARG A 487 13.78 -0.88 17.59
N TYR A 488 14.82 -0.29 17.00
CA TYR A 488 15.64 0.73 17.65
C TYR A 488 14.83 1.99 17.97
N ALA A 489 14.01 2.48 17.03
CA ALA A 489 13.13 3.62 17.26
C ALA A 489 12.09 3.35 18.35
N GLN A 490 11.49 2.14 18.38
CA GLN A 490 10.59 1.72 19.46
C GLN A 490 11.32 1.67 20.82
N LEU A 491 12.50 1.04 20.88
CA LEU A 491 13.28 0.93 22.12
C LEU A 491 13.75 2.31 22.62
N GLN A 492 14.06 3.23 21.71
CA GLN A 492 14.39 4.62 22.02
C GLN A 492 13.16 5.37 22.58
N MET A 493 11.96 5.14 22.04
CA MET A 493 10.71 5.67 22.58
C MET A 493 10.44 5.13 23.99
N GLU A 494 10.52 3.81 24.18
CA GLU A 494 10.32 3.15 25.49
C GLU A 494 11.36 3.63 26.53
N PHE A 495 12.63 3.77 26.14
CA PHE A 495 13.67 4.36 26.98
C PHE A 495 13.37 5.82 27.35
N SER A 496 12.93 6.64 26.38
CA SER A 496 12.56 8.04 26.64
C SER A 496 11.37 8.16 27.61
N ALA A 497 10.39 7.26 27.50
CA ALA A 497 9.26 7.17 28.41
C ALA A 497 9.70 6.75 29.82
N ALA A 498 10.56 5.74 29.93
CA ALA A 498 11.12 5.30 31.21
C ALA A 498 11.94 6.41 31.90
N VAL A 499 12.75 7.16 31.13
CA VAL A 499 13.50 8.33 31.63
C VAL A 499 12.54 9.43 32.10
N ARG A 500 11.47 9.73 31.34
CA ARG A 500 10.42 10.67 31.78
C ARG A 500 9.76 10.22 33.09
N THR A 501 9.32 8.97 33.19
CA THR A 501 8.68 8.46 34.42
C THR A 501 9.66 8.47 35.60
N SER A 502 10.95 8.22 35.38
CA SER A 502 11.96 8.33 36.44
C SER A 502 12.19 9.79 36.88
N ALA A 503 12.15 10.75 35.96
CA ALA A 503 12.22 12.18 36.30
C ALA A 503 10.96 12.65 37.06
N GLU A 504 9.77 12.28 36.58
CA GLU A 504 8.48 12.60 37.22
C GLU A 504 8.36 11.93 38.61
N GLN A 505 8.88 10.71 38.79
CA GLN A 505 9.03 10.06 40.10
C GLN A 505 10.01 10.80 41.02
N LYS A 506 11.18 11.24 40.53
CA LYS A 506 12.14 12.02 41.32
C LYS A 506 11.57 13.37 41.77
N GLU A 507 10.84 14.05 40.90
CA GLU A 507 10.16 15.31 41.26
C GLU A 507 9.08 15.07 42.33
N LEU A 508 8.32 13.98 42.23
CA LEU A 508 7.34 13.59 43.24
C LEU A 508 7.99 13.20 44.58
N ILE A 509 9.12 12.48 44.55
CA ILE A 509 9.90 12.13 45.76
C ILE A 509 10.42 13.40 46.42
N LEU A 510 11.05 14.32 45.68
CA LEU A 510 11.53 15.59 46.23
C LEU A 510 10.41 16.45 46.84
N LYS A 511 9.19 16.40 46.25
CA LYS A 511 8.00 17.03 46.83
C LYS A 511 7.57 16.35 48.12
N LEU A 512 7.46 15.03 48.14
CA LEU A 512 7.12 14.27 49.35
C LEU A 512 8.16 14.45 50.46
N GLU A 513 9.46 14.51 50.14
CA GLU A 513 10.53 14.82 51.09
C GLU A 513 10.41 16.25 51.64
N HIS A 514 10.06 17.23 50.79
CA HIS A 514 9.81 18.61 51.21
C HIS A 514 8.56 18.72 52.10
N ASP A 515 7.46 18.09 51.71
CA ASP A 515 6.20 18.06 52.45
C ASP A 515 6.38 17.34 53.80
N LEU A 516 7.10 16.22 53.84
CA LEU A 516 7.48 15.53 55.07
C LEU A 516 8.40 16.38 55.96
N SER A 517 9.38 17.10 55.39
CA SER A 517 10.22 18.03 56.15
C SER A 517 9.41 19.20 56.74
N THR A 518 8.36 19.62 56.03
CA THR A 518 7.41 20.65 56.47
C THR A 518 6.50 20.10 57.59
N ILE A 519 5.97 18.89 57.45
CA ILE A 519 5.19 18.21 58.48
C ILE A 519 6.05 17.93 59.73
N GLN A 520 7.32 17.54 59.56
CA GLN A 520 8.23 17.28 60.68
C GLN A 520 8.65 18.57 61.40
N THR A 521 8.82 19.69 60.70
CA THR A 521 9.00 21.00 61.34
C THR A 521 7.71 21.51 62.00
N MET A 522 6.53 21.29 61.42
CA MET A 522 5.24 21.54 62.10
C MET A 522 5.06 20.66 63.35
N SER A 523 5.53 19.41 63.31
CA SER A 523 5.51 18.47 64.46
C SER A 523 6.59 18.77 65.51
N SER A 524 7.56 19.66 65.21
CA SER A 524 8.56 20.12 66.17
C SER A 524 8.07 21.27 67.08
N LEU A 525 6.83 21.75 66.86
CA LEU A 525 6.15 22.62 67.81
C LEU A 525 5.76 21.81 69.06
N PRO A 526 6.25 22.18 70.27
CA PRO A 526 6.05 21.39 71.48
C PRO A 526 4.58 21.39 71.90
N ARG A 527 3.97 20.20 71.91
CA ARG A 527 2.61 19.97 72.42
C ARG A 527 2.72 19.36 73.83
N PRO A 528 2.04 19.91 74.85
CA PRO A 528 2.19 19.45 76.22
C PRO A 528 1.60 18.05 76.45
N ASP A 529 2.22 17.37 77.41
CA ASP A 529 2.10 15.97 77.80
C ASP A 529 0.70 15.34 77.75
N ALA A 530 0.61 14.20 77.07
CA ALA A 530 -0.43 13.18 77.27
C ALA A 530 0.20 11.79 77.09
N ASP A 531 0.31 11.05 78.18
CA ASP A 531 1.00 9.75 78.26
C ASP A 531 0.15 8.61 77.65
N GLY A 532 0.77 7.63 76.98
CA GLY A 532 0.00 6.53 76.37
C GLY A 532 0.64 5.67 75.26
N SER A 533 1.62 4.84 75.60
CA SER A 533 1.95 3.53 74.96
C SER A 533 2.39 3.42 73.49
N GLU A 534 3.36 2.52 73.27
CA GLU A 534 3.93 2.12 71.97
C GLU A 534 3.00 1.21 71.15
N VAL A 535 3.03 1.30 69.81
CA VAL A 535 3.12 0.14 68.88
C VAL A 535 3.86 0.59 67.60
N SER A 536 4.75 -0.25 67.08
CA SER A 536 5.44 -0.04 65.79
C SER A 536 4.86 -0.89 64.64
N ASN A 537 5.17 -0.46 63.42
CA ASN A 537 5.41 -1.29 62.21
C ASN A 537 4.24 -1.61 61.24
N MET A 538 4.32 -0.98 60.05
CA MET A 538 4.08 -1.54 58.69
C MET A 538 2.69 -2.08 58.27
N GLY A 539 2.13 -1.56 57.16
CA GLY A 539 1.39 -2.40 56.20
C GLY A 539 0.15 -1.84 55.49
N ASN A 540 0.31 -1.52 54.20
CA ASN A 540 -0.68 -1.55 53.11
C ASN A 540 -1.82 -0.48 53.02
N ILE A 541 -2.11 -0.18 51.75
CA ILE A 541 -3.04 0.79 51.12
C ILE A 541 -3.87 -0.04 50.09
N PRO A 542 -5.07 0.32 49.55
CA PRO A 542 -6.01 1.44 49.82
C PRO A 542 -7.48 1.01 50.08
N GLU A 543 -8.36 1.96 50.46
CA GLU A 543 -9.71 2.09 49.83
C GLU A 543 -10.34 3.51 50.02
N PRO A 544 -10.39 4.39 49.00
CA PRO A 544 -10.82 5.78 49.15
C PRO A 544 -12.23 6.06 48.61
N VAL A 545 -13.28 5.42 49.16
CA VAL A 545 -14.68 5.66 48.74
C VAL A 545 -15.64 5.81 49.93
N LYS A 546 -15.39 6.81 50.80
CA LYS A 546 -16.36 7.16 51.87
C LYS A 546 -16.38 8.61 52.37
N GLU A 547 -15.45 9.47 51.96
CA GLU A 547 -15.24 10.80 52.55
C GLU A 547 -15.66 11.98 51.63
N ALA A 548 -16.59 11.74 50.69
CA ALA A 548 -17.12 12.75 49.77
C ALA A 548 -18.59 13.13 50.04
N THR A 549 -19.16 12.73 51.18
CA THR A 549 -20.60 12.89 51.48
C THR A 549 -20.90 13.31 52.93
N ALA A 550 -19.87 13.52 53.76
CA ALA A 550 -19.98 13.73 55.21
C ALA A 550 -19.85 15.20 55.68
N MET A 551 -19.91 16.19 54.77
CA MET A 551 -19.73 17.61 55.11
C MET A 551 -20.83 18.55 54.57
N PHE A 552 -22.11 18.13 54.62
CA PHE A 552 -23.22 19.05 54.36
C PHE A 552 -24.48 18.83 55.24
N THR A 553 -24.29 18.62 56.55
CA THR A 553 -25.38 18.67 57.55
C THR A 553 -24.87 19.13 58.91
N GLY A 554 -25.52 20.13 59.53
CA GLY A 554 -25.52 20.30 60.99
C GLY A 554 -24.69 21.46 61.59
N SER A 555 -25.34 22.62 61.69
CA SER A 555 -25.33 23.54 62.86
C SER A 555 -24.06 23.76 63.71
N GLY A 556 -23.48 24.96 63.59
CA GLY A 556 -23.55 25.92 64.73
C GLY A 556 -22.26 26.34 65.46
N VAL A 557 -22.26 27.62 65.87
CA VAL A 557 -21.41 28.27 66.89
C VAL A 557 -19.95 28.58 66.53
N SER A 558 -19.73 29.86 66.18
CA SER A 558 -18.52 30.70 66.32
C SER A 558 -17.12 30.07 66.50
N SER A 559 -16.28 30.23 65.47
CA SER A 559 -15.18 31.23 65.53
C SER A 559 -14.55 31.40 64.14
N HIS A 560 -14.43 32.64 63.64
CA HIS A 560 -13.59 32.94 62.47
C HIS A 560 -12.13 33.13 62.91
N PRO A 561 -11.17 32.35 62.39
CA PRO A 561 -9.82 32.84 62.16
C PRO A 561 -9.86 33.66 60.85
N GLU A 562 -9.61 34.96 60.93
CA GLU A 562 -9.55 35.85 59.77
C GLU A 562 -8.23 35.63 59.01
N LEU A 563 -8.25 34.75 58.00
CA LEU A 563 -7.09 34.49 57.15
C LEU A 563 -6.84 35.66 56.18
N PRO A 564 -5.58 36.07 55.93
CA PRO A 564 -5.29 37.24 55.10
C PRO A 564 -5.82 37.09 53.67
N PRO A 565 -6.49 38.12 53.08
CA PRO A 565 -7.17 37.99 51.79
C PRO A 565 -6.24 37.54 50.65
N GLY A 566 -4.99 38.02 50.63
CA GLY A 566 -4.00 37.62 49.62
C GLY A 566 -3.60 36.15 49.65
N GLN A 567 -3.79 35.43 50.76
CA GLN A 567 -3.51 33.99 50.84
C GLN A 567 -4.65 33.15 50.23
N MET A 568 -5.89 33.62 50.36
CA MET A 568 -7.07 33.05 49.69
C MET A 568 -6.95 33.20 48.16
N ASP A 569 -6.62 34.41 47.69
CA ASP A 569 -6.41 34.68 46.26
C ASP A 569 -5.21 33.90 45.68
N SER A 570 -4.14 33.72 46.47
CA SER A 570 -3.00 32.88 46.07
C SER A 570 -3.41 31.41 45.87
N LEU A 571 -4.18 30.84 46.80
CA LEU A 571 -4.72 29.48 46.67
C LEU A 571 -5.68 29.34 45.47
N LEU A 572 -6.55 30.32 45.24
CA LEU A 572 -7.45 30.34 44.07
C LEU A 572 -6.69 30.48 42.75
N SER A 573 -5.60 31.26 42.72
CA SER A 573 -4.68 31.37 41.58
C SER A 573 -3.96 30.04 41.31
N ILE A 574 -3.45 29.37 42.34
CA ILE A 574 -2.81 28.05 42.21
C ILE A 574 -3.81 27.01 41.70
N ILE A 575 -4.99 26.90 42.31
CA ILE A 575 -6.03 25.92 41.93
C ILE A 575 -6.56 26.19 40.51
N SER A 576 -6.77 27.46 40.13
CA SER A 576 -7.19 27.78 38.75
C SER A 576 -6.09 27.48 37.73
N SER A 577 -4.82 27.79 38.01
CA SER A 577 -3.70 27.43 37.13
C SER A 577 -3.49 25.92 36.98
N GLN A 578 -3.68 25.15 38.05
CA GLN A 578 -3.67 23.68 38.00
C GLN A 578 -4.85 23.15 37.17
N ARG A 579 -6.06 23.66 37.41
CA ARG A 579 -7.27 23.30 36.64
C ARG A 579 -7.09 23.60 35.14
N GLU A 580 -6.45 24.70 34.79
CA GLU A 580 -6.18 25.05 33.39
C GLU A 580 -5.12 24.13 32.76
N ARG A 581 -4.05 23.78 33.49
CA ARG A 581 -3.07 22.77 33.04
C ARG A 581 -3.70 21.40 32.85
N PHE A 582 -4.59 20.97 33.74
CA PHE A 582 -5.33 19.71 33.58
C PHE A 582 -6.31 19.77 32.40
N ARG A 583 -7.02 20.88 32.19
CA ARG A 583 -7.90 21.07 31.03
C ARG A 583 -7.10 21.00 29.71
N SER A 584 -5.99 21.73 29.64
CA SER A 584 -5.08 21.75 28.48
C SER A 584 -4.51 20.36 28.18
N ARG A 585 -3.95 19.65 29.18
CA ARG A 585 -3.41 18.30 28.97
C ARG A 585 -4.49 17.27 28.61
N ASN A 586 -5.71 17.40 29.14
CA ASN A 586 -6.82 16.56 28.72
C ASN A 586 -7.25 16.84 27.27
N GLN A 587 -7.21 18.11 26.84
CA GLN A 587 -7.49 18.50 25.46
C GLN A 587 -6.41 18.01 24.47
N GLU A 588 -5.12 18.01 24.87
CA GLU A 588 -4.05 17.37 24.10
C GLU A 588 -4.26 15.85 23.98
N LEU A 589 -4.53 15.15 25.08
CA LEU A 589 -4.78 13.71 25.09
C LEU A 589 -6.03 13.34 24.28
N GLU A 590 -7.08 14.16 24.30
CA GLU A 590 -8.25 13.99 23.44
C GLU A 590 -7.95 14.22 21.95
N ALA A 591 -6.98 15.07 21.61
CA ALA A 591 -6.56 15.30 20.22
C ALA A 591 -5.66 14.15 19.73
N GLU A 592 -4.70 13.70 20.56
CA GLU A 592 -3.84 12.54 20.27
C GLU A 592 -4.68 11.27 20.10
N ASN A 593 -5.65 11.02 20.98
CA ASN A 593 -6.55 9.86 20.89
C ASN A 593 -7.43 9.94 19.62
N ARG A 594 -7.92 11.12 19.23
CA ARG A 594 -8.62 11.31 17.94
C ARG A 594 -7.72 11.01 16.74
N SER A 595 -6.46 11.48 16.75
CA SER A 595 -5.47 11.20 15.70
C SER A 595 -5.13 9.70 15.61
N MET A 596 -4.96 9.03 16.74
CA MET A 596 -4.74 7.59 16.83
C MET A 596 -5.94 6.80 16.27
N GLN A 597 -7.17 7.21 16.59
CA GLN A 597 -8.39 6.60 16.06
C GLN A 597 -8.53 6.79 14.54
N GLN A 598 -8.25 8.00 14.02
CA GLN A 598 -8.22 8.25 12.57
C GLN A 598 -7.16 7.39 11.86
N THR A 599 -5.97 7.26 12.46
CA THR A 599 -4.88 6.41 11.95
C THR A 599 -5.27 4.94 11.92
N MET A 600 -5.92 4.43 12.98
CA MET A 600 -6.49 3.07 13.00
C MET A 600 -7.55 2.86 11.91
N GLN A 601 -8.45 3.82 11.70
CA GLN A 601 -9.49 3.71 10.66
C GLN A 601 -8.91 3.72 9.25
N ALA A 602 -7.91 4.57 8.99
CA ALA A 602 -7.16 4.60 7.73
C ALA A 602 -6.51 3.23 7.44
N LEU A 603 -5.71 2.71 8.38
CA LEU A 603 -5.05 1.41 8.25
C LEU A 603 -6.04 0.24 8.11
N GLN A 604 -7.20 0.30 8.79
CA GLN A 604 -8.27 -0.68 8.61
C GLN A 604 -8.86 -0.63 7.20
N SER A 605 -9.13 0.57 6.67
CA SER A 605 -9.64 0.74 5.29
C SER A 605 -8.64 0.27 4.23
N GLU A 606 -7.34 0.51 4.45
CA GLU A 606 -6.27 0.05 3.57
C GLU A 606 -6.15 -1.48 3.60
N LEU A 607 -6.16 -2.09 4.79
CA LEU A 607 -6.19 -3.55 4.95
C LEU A 607 -7.41 -4.19 4.27
N ASP A 608 -8.59 -3.58 4.35
CA ASP A 608 -9.79 -4.10 3.69
C ASP A 608 -9.82 -3.85 2.17
N SER A 609 -9.20 -2.77 1.68
CA SER A 609 -8.95 -2.58 0.25
C SER A 609 -7.97 -3.64 -0.28
N LEU A 610 -6.84 -3.82 0.40
CA LEU A 610 -5.84 -4.84 0.05
C LEU A 610 -6.44 -6.25 0.11
N ARG A 611 -7.30 -6.57 1.08
CA ARG A 611 -8.06 -7.85 1.09
C ARG A 611 -8.99 -7.96 -0.12
N ALA A 612 -9.75 -6.91 -0.43
CA ALA A 612 -10.66 -6.93 -1.57
C ALA A 612 -9.92 -7.09 -2.92
N ASP A 613 -8.78 -6.44 -3.09
CA ASP A 613 -7.96 -6.54 -4.30
C ASP A 613 -7.20 -7.86 -4.40
N ASN A 614 -6.70 -8.43 -3.29
CA ASN A 614 -6.17 -9.79 -3.28
C ASN A 614 -7.23 -10.84 -3.66
N ILE A 615 -8.49 -10.67 -3.23
CA ILE A 615 -9.60 -11.56 -3.64
C ILE A 615 -9.88 -11.41 -5.16
N LYS A 616 -9.88 -10.18 -5.72
CA LYS A 616 -9.99 -9.96 -7.18
C LYS A 616 -8.78 -10.52 -7.95
N LEU A 617 -7.59 -10.50 -7.36
CA LEU A 617 -6.38 -11.06 -7.97
C LEU A 617 -6.45 -12.58 -7.99
N TYR A 618 -6.89 -13.20 -6.89
CA TYR A 618 -7.19 -14.63 -6.81
C TYR A 618 -8.29 -15.04 -7.80
N GLU A 619 -9.35 -14.25 -7.95
CA GLU A 619 -10.39 -14.47 -8.98
C GLU A 619 -9.81 -14.49 -10.39
N LYS A 620 -8.96 -13.53 -10.75
CA LYS A 620 -8.24 -13.51 -12.04
C LYS A 620 -7.31 -14.71 -12.20
N ILE A 621 -6.59 -15.11 -11.15
CA ILE A 621 -5.72 -16.28 -11.17
C ILE A 621 -6.53 -17.57 -11.39
N LYS A 622 -7.67 -17.74 -10.71
CA LYS A 622 -8.57 -18.89 -10.89
C LYS A 622 -9.22 -18.92 -12.27
N PHE A 623 -9.57 -17.75 -12.81
CA PHE A 623 -10.04 -17.62 -14.20
C PHE A 623 -8.95 -18.01 -15.21
N LEU A 624 -7.70 -17.59 -15.02
CA LEU A 624 -6.57 -17.98 -15.87
C LEU A 624 -6.18 -19.46 -15.72
N GLN A 625 -6.27 -20.03 -14.50
CA GLN A 625 -6.09 -21.46 -14.23
C GLN A 625 -7.22 -22.34 -14.80
N SER A 626 -8.37 -21.77 -15.15
CA SER A 626 -9.45 -22.50 -15.81
C SER A 626 -9.16 -22.83 -17.29
N TYR A 627 -8.13 -22.19 -17.89
CA TYR A 627 -7.54 -22.65 -19.14
C TYR A 627 -6.59 -23.84 -18.88
N PRO A 628 -6.76 -24.99 -19.55
CA PRO A 628 -5.96 -26.18 -19.30
C PRO A 628 -4.51 -25.98 -19.78
N GLY A 629 -3.58 -25.71 -18.86
CA GLY A 629 -2.18 -25.46 -19.22
C GLY A 629 -1.14 -25.67 -18.11
N ARG A 630 -1.35 -25.15 -16.90
CA ARG A 630 -0.38 -25.28 -15.78
C ARG A 630 -1.05 -25.44 -14.42
N ALA A 631 -0.93 -26.63 -13.83
CA ALA A 631 -1.07 -26.84 -12.40
C ALA A 631 0.32 -26.78 -11.74
N GLY A 632 0.46 -26.08 -10.62
CA GLY A 632 1.71 -26.01 -9.87
C GLY A 632 1.58 -25.18 -8.60
N GLY A 633 2.10 -25.69 -7.49
CA GLY A 633 2.21 -24.99 -6.20
C GLY A 633 0.88 -24.72 -5.48
N SER A 634 0.47 -25.63 -4.59
CA SER A 634 -0.59 -25.35 -3.60
C SER A 634 0.02 -24.57 -2.42
N ASP A 635 0.06 -23.25 -2.53
CA ASP A 635 0.49 -22.35 -1.45
C ASP A 635 -0.64 -22.07 -0.43
N ASP A 636 -0.28 -21.86 0.84
CA ASP A 636 -1.22 -21.64 1.93
C ASP A 636 -1.94 -20.28 1.82
N THR A 637 -1.29 -19.26 1.25
CA THR A 637 -1.95 -17.97 0.99
C THR A 637 -3.07 -18.13 -0.06
N VAL A 638 -2.84 -18.97 -1.06
CA VAL A 638 -3.79 -19.29 -2.14
C VAL A 638 -5.00 -20.06 -1.57
N MET A 639 -4.78 -21.01 -0.65
CA MET A 639 -5.86 -21.66 0.12
C MET A 639 -6.69 -20.66 0.93
N ARG A 640 -6.04 -19.74 1.65
CA ARG A 640 -6.71 -18.71 2.47
C ARG A 640 -7.59 -17.78 1.65
N TYR A 641 -7.13 -17.32 0.48
CA TYR A 641 -7.94 -16.50 -0.41
C TYR A 641 -8.99 -17.31 -1.20
N SER A 642 -8.74 -18.59 -1.51
CA SER A 642 -9.77 -19.48 -2.09
C SER A 642 -10.99 -19.59 -1.18
N SER A 643 -10.79 -19.83 0.12
CA SER A 643 -11.89 -19.91 1.09
C SER A 643 -12.69 -18.61 1.19
N GLN A 644 -12.02 -17.44 1.14
CA GLN A 644 -12.70 -16.13 1.14
C GLN A 644 -13.43 -15.81 -0.17
N TYR A 645 -12.93 -16.32 -1.30
CA TYR A 645 -13.58 -16.20 -2.60
C TYR A 645 -14.81 -17.10 -2.73
N GLU A 646 -14.70 -18.36 -2.30
CA GLU A 646 -15.80 -19.34 -2.33
C GLU A 646 -16.91 -18.97 -1.34
N GLU A 647 -16.57 -18.42 -0.17
CA GLU A 647 -17.56 -17.89 0.79
C GLU A 647 -18.30 -16.63 0.26
N ARG A 648 -17.72 -15.89 -0.69
CA ARG A 648 -18.41 -14.79 -1.40
C ARG A 648 -19.29 -15.27 -2.55
N LEU A 649 -18.97 -16.42 -3.13
CA LEU A 649 -19.70 -16.98 -4.29
C LEU A 649 -20.91 -17.82 -3.90
N ASP A 650 -20.88 -18.54 -2.77
CA ASP A 650 -22.03 -19.32 -2.31
C ASP A 650 -23.13 -18.40 -1.72
N PRO A 651 -24.31 -18.28 -2.38
CA PRO A 651 -25.41 -17.49 -1.84
C PRO A 651 -25.94 -18.09 -0.53
N PHE A 652 -25.87 -19.41 -0.36
CA PHE A 652 -26.38 -20.14 0.80
C PHE A 652 -25.48 -19.99 2.03
N ALA A 653 -24.16 -19.88 1.89
CA ALA A 653 -23.26 -19.43 2.96
C ALA A 653 -23.63 -18.02 3.43
N SER A 654 -23.84 -17.07 2.51
CA SER A 654 -24.24 -15.70 2.86
C SER A 654 -25.63 -15.65 3.53
N PHE A 655 -26.56 -16.48 3.07
CA PHE A 655 -27.93 -16.59 3.61
C PHE A 655 -27.92 -17.25 4.99
N SER A 656 -27.22 -18.37 5.17
CA SER A 656 -27.14 -19.09 6.45
C SER A 656 -26.43 -18.27 7.53
N LYS A 657 -25.43 -17.44 7.18
CA LYS A 657 -24.88 -16.43 8.10
C LYS A 657 -25.93 -15.40 8.53
N LYS A 658 -26.67 -14.81 7.59
CA LYS A 658 -27.75 -13.83 7.88
C LYS A 658 -28.89 -14.45 8.70
N GLU A 659 -29.27 -15.68 8.40
CA GLU A 659 -30.27 -16.48 9.12
C GLU A 659 -29.83 -16.77 10.56
N ARG A 660 -28.57 -17.20 10.75
CA ARG A 660 -27.96 -17.41 12.07
C ARG A 660 -27.86 -16.11 12.87
N GLN A 661 -27.59 -14.98 12.21
CA GLN A 661 -27.53 -13.66 12.83
C GLN A 661 -28.92 -13.12 13.20
N ARG A 662 -29.95 -13.36 12.39
CA ARG A 662 -31.36 -13.12 12.75
C ARG A 662 -31.76 -13.91 13.99
N ARG A 663 -31.47 -15.22 14.02
CA ARG A 663 -31.72 -16.08 15.19
C ARG A 663 -30.93 -15.62 16.42
N TYR A 664 -29.70 -15.11 16.25
CA TYR A 664 -28.94 -14.52 17.34
C TYR A 664 -29.56 -13.22 17.87
N LEU A 665 -30.11 -12.38 17.00
CA LEU A 665 -30.78 -11.14 17.39
C LEU A 665 -32.12 -11.39 18.09
N SER A 666 -32.88 -12.42 17.69
CA SER A 666 -34.18 -12.78 18.29
C SER A 666 -34.09 -13.49 19.65
N LEU A 667 -32.90 -13.88 20.12
CA LEU A 667 -32.69 -14.52 21.42
C LEU A 667 -32.79 -13.53 22.59
N SER A 668 -33.17 -14.00 23.78
CA SER A 668 -33.26 -13.18 24.99
C SER A 668 -31.88 -12.63 25.40
N PRO A 669 -31.78 -11.47 26.10
CA PRO A 669 -30.52 -11.01 26.67
C PRO A 669 -29.82 -12.07 27.54
N TRP A 670 -30.60 -12.87 28.26
CA TRP A 670 -30.10 -13.98 29.07
C TRP A 670 -29.55 -15.12 28.21
N ASP A 671 -30.26 -15.54 27.15
CA ASP A 671 -29.76 -16.55 26.22
C ASP A 671 -28.48 -16.09 25.52
N LYS A 672 -28.38 -14.79 25.17
CA LYS A 672 -27.18 -14.18 24.58
C LYS A 672 -26.00 -14.23 25.56
N ALA A 673 -26.22 -13.99 26.85
CA ALA A 673 -25.21 -14.14 27.89
C ALA A 673 -24.79 -15.61 28.10
N THR A 674 -25.74 -16.55 28.12
CA THR A 674 -25.44 -17.99 28.22
C THR A 674 -24.68 -18.49 26.98
N LEU A 675 -25.01 -18.00 25.78
CA LEU A 675 -24.32 -18.36 24.54
C LEU A 675 -22.95 -17.69 24.39
N SER A 676 -22.74 -16.48 24.93
CA SER A 676 -21.40 -15.88 24.96
C SER A 676 -20.50 -16.61 25.95
N LEU A 677 -20.99 -16.88 27.17
CA LEU A 677 -20.28 -17.68 28.18
C LEU A 677 -19.95 -19.09 27.66
N GLY A 678 -20.93 -19.78 27.07
CA GLY A 678 -20.71 -21.09 26.45
C GLY A 678 -19.70 -21.04 25.30
N ARG A 679 -19.71 -19.99 24.47
CA ARG A 679 -18.73 -19.81 23.39
C ARG A 679 -17.32 -19.54 23.91
N VAL A 680 -17.17 -18.78 25.00
CA VAL A 680 -15.88 -18.56 25.68
C VAL A 680 -15.35 -19.85 26.31
N ILE A 681 -16.23 -20.64 26.94
CA ILE A 681 -15.86 -21.95 27.50
C ILE A 681 -15.41 -22.91 26.40
N LEU A 682 -16.14 -23.00 25.27
CA LEU A 682 -15.80 -23.94 24.20
C LEU A 682 -14.59 -23.51 23.35
N SER A 683 -14.37 -22.20 23.11
CA SER A 683 -13.32 -21.73 22.21
C SER A 683 -11.91 -21.96 22.74
N ASN A 684 -11.68 -21.79 24.04
CA ASN A 684 -10.35 -21.90 24.64
C ASN A 684 -10.14 -23.30 25.25
N LYS A 685 -9.04 -23.97 24.89
CA LYS A 685 -8.64 -25.28 25.45
C LYS A 685 -8.53 -25.22 26.98
N MET A 686 -7.96 -24.14 27.54
CA MET A 686 -7.84 -23.96 28.99
C MET A 686 -9.21 -23.75 29.65
N ALA A 687 -10.11 -23.00 29.02
CA ALA A 687 -11.45 -22.76 29.57
C ALA A 687 -12.28 -24.06 29.61
N ARG A 688 -12.18 -24.93 28.60
CA ARG A 688 -12.76 -26.29 28.64
C ARG A 688 -12.20 -27.12 29.79
N THR A 689 -10.89 -27.11 30.00
CA THR A 689 -10.25 -27.85 31.10
C THR A 689 -10.67 -27.32 32.47
N VAL A 690 -10.69 -26.00 32.68
CA VAL A 690 -11.16 -25.39 33.92
C VAL A 690 -12.65 -25.68 34.17
N ALA A 691 -13.50 -25.57 33.15
CA ALA A 691 -14.92 -25.89 33.27
C ALA A 691 -15.16 -27.37 33.64
N PHE A 692 -14.38 -28.30 33.07
CA PHE A 692 -14.45 -29.72 33.42
C PHE A 692 -14.04 -29.99 34.87
N PHE A 693 -12.93 -29.40 35.34
CA PHE A 693 -12.53 -29.55 36.75
C PHE A 693 -13.50 -28.84 37.71
N TYR A 694 -14.10 -27.72 37.31
CA TYR A 694 -15.12 -27.03 38.08
C TYR A 694 -16.40 -27.87 38.22
N THR A 695 -16.91 -28.45 37.13
CA THR A 695 -18.10 -29.33 37.23
C THR A 695 -17.80 -30.60 38.00
N LEU A 696 -16.62 -31.21 37.83
CA LEU A 696 -16.18 -32.36 38.62
C LEU A 696 -16.10 -32.02 40.13
N PHE A 697 -15.48 -30.90 40.49
CA PHE A 697 -15.41 -30.41 41.88
C PHE A 697 -16.80 -30.16 42.47
N LEU A 698 -17.71 -29.56 41.70
CA LEU A 698 -19.08 -29.30 42.14
C LEU A 698 -19.85 -30.62 42.37
N HIS A 699 -19.67 -31.62 41.50
CA HIS A 699 -20.22 -32.97 41.74
C HIS A 699 -19.63 -33.62 42.99
N CYS A 700 -18.31 -33.56 43.20
CA CYS A 700 -17.67 -34.06 44.42
C CYS A 700 -18.19 -33.35 45.68
N LEU A 701 -18.41 -32.03 45.63
CA LEU A 701 -18.97 -31.25 46.74
C LEU A 701 -20.41 -31.66 47.04
N VAL A 702 -21.26 -31.83 46.01
CA VAL A 702 -22.63 -32.35 46.17
C VAL A 702 -22.63 -33.77 46.74
N PHE A 703 -21.76 -34.66 46.26
CA PHE A 703 -21.59 -36.00 46.84
C PHE A 703 -21.13 -35.96 48.31
N LEU A 704 -20.21 -35.07 48.69
CA LEU A 704 -19.77 -34.90 50.08
C LEU A 704 -20.89 -34.35 50.98
N VAL A 705 -21.71 -33.43 50.49
CA VAL A 705 -22.89 -32.92 51.22
C VAL A 705 -23.91 -34.04 51.41
N LEU A 706 -24.27 -34.76 50.35
CA LEU A 706 -25.23 -35.88 50.41
C LEU A 706 -24.72 -37.04 51.27
N TYR A 707 -23.42 -37.35 51.21
CA TYR A 707 -22.77 -38.32 52.09
C TYR A 707 -22.85 -37.87 53.54
N LYS A 708 -22.54 -36.60 53.84
CA LYS A 708 -22.62 -36.05 55.21
C LYS A 708 -24.05 -36.08 55.76
N THR A 709 -25.06 -35.75 54.95
CA THR A 709 -26.46 -35.83 55.40
C THR A 709 -26.90 -37.27 55.63
N ALA A 710 -26.60 -38.20 54.71
CA ALA A 710 -26.93 -39.61 54.88
C ALA A 710 -26.20 -40.26 56.08
N TRP A 711 -24.93 -39.92 56.29
CA TRP A 711 -24.13 -40.39 57.43
C TRP A 711 -24.66 -39.84 58.77
N SER A 712 -25.02 -38.55 58.81
CA SER A 712 -25.64 -37.93 59.99
C SER A 712 -27.02 -38.51 60.28
N GLU A 713 -27.79 -38.87 59.26
CA GLU A 713 -29.08 -39.53 59.42
C GLU A 713 -28.92 -40.99 59.91
N SER A 714 -27.93 -41.73 59.38
CA SER A 714 -27.60 -43.08 59.87
C SER A 714 -27.27 -43.04 61.36
N ILE A 715 -26.33 -42.18 61.78
CA ILE A 715 -25.99 -42.03 63.22
C ILE A 715 -27.22 -41.68 64.06
N GLY A 716 -28.14 -40.87 63.55
CA GLY A 716 -29.42 -40.59 64.22
C GLY A 716 -30.31 -41.82 64.40
N ARG A 717 -30.40 -42.68 63.37
CA ARG A 717 -31.14 -43.96 63.38
C ARG A 717 -30.45 -45.02 64.26
N ASP A 718 -29.12 -45.11 64.20
CA ASP A 718 -28.32 -46.04 64.99
C ASP A 718 -28.37 -45.68 66.49
N CYS A 719 -28.34 -44.37 66.81
CA CYS A 719 -28.51 -43.87 68.16
C CYS A 719 -29.94 -44.12 68.71
N SER A 720 -30.98 -43.88 67.90
CA SER A 720 -32.36 -44.14 68.33
C SER A 720 -32.64 -45.64 68.49
N ALA A 721 -32.10 -46.49 67.61
CA ALA A 721 -32.14 -47.95 67.74
C ALA A 721 -31.37 -48.44 68.99
N PHE A 722 -30.21 -47.87 69.29
CA PHE A 722 -29.45 -48.20 70.50
C PHE A 722 -30.19 -47.77 71.78
N CYS A 723 -30.79 -46.58 71.79
CA CYS A 723 -31.63 -46.12 72.90
C CYS A 723 -32.88 -46.98 73.08
N ALA A 724 -33.58 -47.34 72.00
CA ALA A 724 -34.73 -48.24 72.04
C ALA A 724 -34.35 -49.62 72.55
N LYS A 725 -33.22 -50.18 72.08
CA LYS A 725 -32.69 -51.45 72.60
C LYS A 725 -32.33 -51.34 74.09
N LYS A 726 -31.61 -50.30 74.51
CA LYS A 726 -31.23 -50.12 75.92
C LYS A 726 -32.45 -49.93 76.83
N TYR A 727 -33.52 -49.32 76.32
CA TYR A 727 -34.80 -49.23 77.03
C TYR A 727 -35.49 -50.59 77.13
N ALA A 728 -35.53 -51.37 76.04
CA ALA A 728 -36.05 -52.74 76.06
C ALA A 728 -35.24 -53.66 77.00
N ASP A 729 -33.91 -53.63 76.92
CA ASP A 729 -33.00 -54.35 77.81
C ASP A 729 -33.21 -53.94 79.29
N HIS A 730 -33.51 -52.67 79.57
CA HIS A 730 -33.87 -52.20 80.92
C HIS A 730 -35.24 -52.71 81.37
N LEU A 731 -36.26 -52.65 80.50
CA LEU A 731 -37.60 -53.13 80.80
C LEU A 731 -37.59 -54.63 81.12
N HIS A 732 -36.92 -55.44 80.30
CA HIS A 732 -36.68 -56.87 80.52
C HIS A 732 -35.95 -57.12 81.85
N ARG A 733 -34.91 -56.35 82.16
CA ARG A 733 -34.03 -56.62 83.31
C ARG A 733 -34.56 -56.13 84.66
N PHE A 734 -35.51 -55.18 84.67
CA PHE A 734 -36.02 -54.57 85.90
C PHE A 734 -37.54 -54.74 86.12
N HIS A 735 -38.34 -55.03 85.08
CA HIS A 735 -39.80 -55.12 85.18
C HIS A 735 -40.41 -56.47 84.74
N GLU A 736 -39.62 -57.42 84.23
CA GLU A 736 -40.14 -58.76 83.83
C GLU A 736 -40.72 -59.59 85.00
N ASN A 737 -40.45 -59.20 86.25
CA ASN A 737 -41.04 -59.83 87.44
C ASN A 737 -42.19 -59.03 88.09
N ASP A 738 -42.57 -57.86 87.57
CA ASP A 738 -43.73 -57.10 88.05
C ASP A 738 -45.02 -57.71 87.50
N GLN A 739 -45.66 -58.62 88.26
CA GLN A 739 -46.92 -59.30 87.89
C GLN A 739 -48.19 -58.39 87.91
N ASN A 740 -48.06 -57.10 87.54
CA ASN A 740 -49.17 -56.13 87.50
C ASN A 740 -49.08 -55.20 86.27
N LEU A 741 -49.01 -55.81 85.08
CA LEU A 741 -49.16 -55.16 83.77
C LEU A 741 -49.88 -56.09 82.79
#